data_AF-A0A8I3MC17-F1
#
_entry.id   AF-A0A8I3MC17-F1
#
_cell.length_a   1.000
_cell.length_b   1.000
_cell.length_c   1.000
_cell.angle_alpha   90.00
_cell.angle_beta   90.00
_cell.angle_gamma   90.00
#
_symmetry.space_group_name_H-M   'P 1'
#
loop_
_entity.id
_entity.type
_entity.pdbx_description
1 polymer ?
#
loop_
_entity_poly.entity_id
_entity_poly.type
_entity_poly.pdbx_seq_one_letter_code
_entity_poly.pdbx_strand_id
1 'polypeptide(L)'
;MVSQGSSPSLLEALSSDFLACKICLEQLRAPKTLPCLHTYCQDCLAQLAEGGHLRCPECRETVPVPPAGVAAFKTNFFVNGLLDLVRARAGGDLRAGKPACALCPLMGGAGTGGPATARCLDCADDLCQACADGHRCTRQTHTHRVVDLVGYRAGWYDEEARERQAAQCPQHPGEALRFLCQPCSQLLCRECRLDPHLDHPCLPLAEAVRARRPGLEELLAGVDNNLAELESARMVEKEALARLREQAAKVGTQVEEVAEGVLRALLAQKQEVLGQLRAHVEAAEEAARERLGELESREQVARAAAAFARRVLSLGREAEILSLEGAIAQRLRQLQGCPWMPGPAPCLLPQLELHPGLLDKNCRLLRLSFEEQQPQKDSGKDEAGSQGGDETQSRREDGAKSERQGAIQPQSRDGAYAPKENRAQTPQEDGAQTPKEDRAKTPQEDGAQTPKEGRAQTPLEDEGAQTPRGGRSNKKRKFKGRLKSISREPSPAPGLNLEGSGLLPRPIFSCSFPTRMPGDKRSPRITGLCPFGPREILVADEQNRALKRFSLSGDYRGAVPVPEGCSPCSVAALQGAVAFSAGARLYLISPDGEVQWRRALSLSQASHAVAAMPSGDRVAVSVSGHVEVYNMEGSLATRFIPGGKANRGLRALVFLTTSPQGNFVGSDWQQNSVVVCDGLGQVIGEYRGPGLHGCQPGSVSVDKKGYIFLTLREVNKVVILDPKGSLLGDFLTAYHGLEKPRVTTMVDGRHLVVSLSNGTIHVFRVRSPDS
;
A
#
# COMPACT_ATOMS: atom_id res chain seq x y z
N MET A 1 28.10 -10.53 23.77
CA MET A 1 29.34 -11.26 23.41
C MET A 1 29.57 -11.03 21.94
N VAL A 2 30.65 -10.33 21.57
CA VAL A 2 31.04 -10.17 20.17
C VAL A 2 31.73 -11.47 19.75
N SER A 3 31.25 -12.11 18.69
CA SER A 3 31.91 -13.28 18.12
C SER A 3 33.20 -12.84 17.44
N GLN A 4 34.34 -13.27 17.96
CA GLN A 4 35.64 -13.01 17.33
C GLN A 4 35.63 -13.55 15.89
N GLY A 5 36.27 -12.80 14.98
CA GLY A 5 36.35 -13.12 13.55
C GLY A 5 36.95 -14.49 13.31
N SER A 6 36.09 -15.50 13.18
CA SER A 6 36.49 -16.84 12.80
C SER A 6 36.90 -16.79 11.34
N SER A 7 38.11 -17.24 11.01
CA SER A 7 38.50 -17.43 9.61
C SER A 7 37.48 -18.36 8.96
N PRO A 8 36.86 -17.97 7.83
CA PRO A 8 35.77 -18.75 7.24
C PRO A 8 36.28 -20.13 6.90
N SER A 9 35.52 -21.16 7.28
CA SER A 9 35.96 -22.53 7.06
C SER A 9 36.13 -22.78 5.56
N LEU A 10 37.06 -23.66 5.20
CA LEU A 10 37.32 -23.99 3.79
C LEU A 10 36.04 -24.48 3.08
N LEU A 11 35.10 -25.08 3.83
CA LEU A 11 33.76 -25.47 3.38
C LEU A 11 32.83 -24.28 3.06
N GLU A 12 32.91 -23.15 3.77
CA GLU A 12 32.12 -21.94 3.49
C GLU A 12 32.67 -21.19 2.27
N ALA A 13 34.00 -21.14 2.12
CA ALA A 13 34.66 -20.58 0.93
C ALA A 13 34.42 -21.41 -0.35
N LEU A 14 34.10 -22.70 -0.21
CA LEU A 14 33.69 -23.59 -1.31
C LEU A 14 32.17 -23.57 -1.57
N SER A 15 31.40 -22.66 -0.97
CA SER A 15 29.97 -22.51 -1.25
C SER A 15 29.72 -22.06 -2.71
N SER A 16 28.66 -22.59 -3.32
CA SER A 16 28.24 -22.25 -4.69
C SER A 16 28.15 -20.74 -4.91
N ASP A 17 27.64 -20.03 -3.92
CA ASP A 17 27.32 -18.61 -4.00
C ASP A 17 28.57 -17.73 -3.91
N PHE A 18 29.71 -18.22 -3.39
CA PHE A 18 30.98 -17.49 -3.46
C PHE A 18 31.65 -17.63 -4.83
N LEU A 19 31.46 -18.77 -5.50
CA LEU A 19 32.16 -19.13 -6.74
C LEU A 19 31.29 -19.01 -8.00
N ALA A 20 30.05 -18.51 -7.88
CA ALA A 20 29.14 -18.24 -8.98
C ALA A 20 29.09 -16.74 -9.34
N CYS A 21 29.18 -16.44 -10.64
CA CYS A 21 29.13 -15.09 -11.20
C CYS A 21 27.74 -14.47 -11.07
N LYS A 22 27.61 -13.23 -10.61
CA LYS A 22 26.28 -12.58 -10.45
C LYS A 22 25.61 -12.12 -11.75
N ILE A 23 26.27 -12.33 -12.90
CA ILE A 23 25.74 -11.95 -14.22
C ILE A 23 25.11 -13.17 -14.89
N CYS A 24 25.88 -14.21 -15.22
CA CYS A 24 25.36 -15.43 -15.83
C CYS A 24 24.77 -16.45 -14.83
N LEU A 25 24.97 -16.25 -13.51
CA LEU A 25 24.57 -17.15 -12.43
C LEU A 25 25.22 -18.56 -12.44
N GLU A 26 26.14 -18.81 -13.38
CA GLU A 26 26.98 -20.02 -13.42
C GLU A 26 28.24 -19.90 -12.55
N GLN A 27 28.93 -21.03 -12.35
CA GLN A 27 30.28 -21.08 -11.79
C GLN A 27 31.25 -20.20 -12.63
N LEU A 28 32.12 -19.45 -11.95
CA LEU A 28 33.04 -18.50 -12.59
C LEU A 28 33.96 -19.17 -13.63
N ARG A 29 34.01 -18.58 -14.83
CA ARG A 29 34.90 -18.92 -15.94
C ARG A 29 35.83 -17.71 -16.20
N ALA A 30 37.15 -17.93 -16.23
CA ALA A 30 38.16 -16.86 -16.32
C ALA A 30 37.87 -15.65 -15.38
N PRO A 31 37.86 -15.84 -14.04
CA PRO A 31 37.44 -14.82 -13.09
C PRO A 31 38.35 -13.59 -13.07
N LYS A 32 37.73 -12.42 -13.26
CA LYS A 32 38.34 -11.08 -13.22
C LYS A 32 37.78 -10.28 -12.06
N THR A 33 38.65 -9.65 -11.28
CA THR A 33 38.30 -8.82 -10.14
C THR A 33 38.38 -7.34 -10.51
N LEU A 34 37.29 -6.62 -10.26
CA LEU A 34 37.20 -5.16 -10.41
C LEU A 34 37.91 -4.44 -9.24
N PRO A 35 38.25 -3.14 -9.35
CA PRO A 35 38.81 -2.36 -8.23
C PRO A 35 37.94 -2.38 -6.97
N CYS A 36 36.61 -2.42 -7.15
CA CYS A 36 35.62 -2.60 -6.09
C CYS A 36 35.53 -4.03 -5.52
N LEU A 37 36.56 -4.86 -5.73
CA LEU A 37 36.79 -6.23 -5.23
C LEU A 37 35.78 -7.31 -5.66
N HIS A 38 34.66 -6.95 -6.29
CA HIS A 38 33.72 -7.91 -6.87
C HIS A 38 34.34 -8.65 -8.08
N THR A 39 33.97 -9.93 -8.26
CA THR A 39 34.63 -10.84 -9.21
C THR A 39 33.63 -11.53 -10.13
N TYR A 40 33.90 -11.49 -11.45
CA TYR A 40 32.98 -11.93 -12.50
C TYR A 40 33.71 -12.69 -13.61
N CYS A 41 32.98 -13.39 -14.48
CA CYS A 41 33.56 -13.99 -15.68
C CYS A 41 34.02 -12.89 -16.65
N GLN A 42 35.17 -13.10 -17.33
CA GLN A 42 35.70 -12.15 -18.31
C GLN A 42 34.66 -11.78 -19.39
N ASP A 43 33.97 -12.78 -19.95
CA ASP A 43 33.03 -12.58 -21.06
C ASP A 43 31.77 -11.82 -20.60
N CYS A 44 31.32 -12.06 -19.37
CA CYS A 44 30.20 -11.33 -18.76
C CYS A 44 30.54 -9.87 -18.47
N LEU A 45 31.81 -9.55 -18.18
CA LEU A 45 32.27 -8.16 -18.08
C LEU A 45 32.44 -7.51 -19.47
N ALA A 46 32.87 -8.26 -20.48
CA ALA A 46 32.93 -7.75 -21.86
C ALA A 46 31.56 -7.34 -22.40
N GLN A 47 30.49 -8.04 -22.00
CA GLN A 47 29.09 -7.69 -22.30
C GLN A 47 28.56 -6.45 -21.53
N LEU A 48 29.26 -5.97 -20.50
CA LEU A 48 28.89 -4.82 -19.66
C LEU A 48 29.81 -3.61 -19.85
N ALA A 49 30.74 -3.67 -20.81
CA ALA A 49 31.71 -2.61 -21.08
C ALA A 49 31.20 -1.65 -22.16
N GLU A 50 30.61 -0.54 -21.74
CA GLU A 50 30.09 0.51 -22.63
C GLU A 50 30.93 1.78 -22.51
N GLY A 51 31.30 2.41 -23.63
CA GLY A 51 32.03 3.70 -23.63
C GLY A 51 33.35 3.68 -22.85
N GLY A 52 34.06 2.56 -22.80
CA GLY A 52 35.30 2.39 -22.03
C GLY A 52 35.11 2.30 -20.52
N HIS A 53 33.88 2.19 -20.03
CA HIS A 53 33.53 2.10 -18.61
C HIS A 53 32.67 0.85 -18.34
N LEU A 54 32.66 0.40 -17.09
CA LEU A 54 31.84 -0.72 -16.64
C LEU A 54 31.24 -0.39 -15.27
N ARG A 55 29.94 -0.61 -15.12
CA ARG A 55 29.25 -0.39 -13.83
C ARG A 55 29.09 -1.72 -13.09
N CYS A 56 29.64 -1.82 -11.88
CA CYS A 56 29.58 -3.04 -11.09
C CYS A 56 28.12 -3.41 -10.73
N PRO A 57 27.62 -4.61 -11.11
CA PRO A 57 26.27 -5.05 -10.77
C PRO A 57 25.93 -5.05 -9.27
N GLU A 58 26.90 -5.30 -8.39
CA GLU A 58 26.69 -5.46 -6.95
C GLU A 58 26.76 -4.13 -6.17
N CYS A 59 27.86 -3.35 -6.30
CA CYS A 59 28.02 -2.07 -5.60
C CYS A 59 27.59 -0.83 -6.40
N ARG A 60 27.24 -0.96 -7.69
CA ARG A 60 26.90 0.14 -8.62
C ARG A 60 27.99 1.19 -8.86
N GLU A 61 29.21 0.92 -8.41
CA GLU A 61 30.40 1.73 -8.67
C GLU A 61 30.80 1.69 -10.15
N THR A 62 31.24 2.81 -10.71
CA THR A 62 31.69 2.92 -12.11
C THR A 62 33.20 2.74 -12.17
N VAL A 63 33.65 1.74 -12.92
CA VAL A 63 35.04 1.34 -13.08
C VAL A 63 35.50 1.67 -14.51
N PRO A 64 36.64 2.36 -14.72
CA PRO A 64 37.23 2.51 -16.05
C PRO A 64 37.79 1.17 -16.52
N VAL A 65 37.53 0.81 -17.79
CA VAL A 65 38.11 -0.37 -18.43
C VAL A 65 39.54 -0.05 -18.85
N PRO A 66 40.56 -0.90 -18.56
CA PRO A 66 41.92 -0.64 -18.98
C PRO A 66 42.07 -0.54 -20.52
N PRO A 67 43.09 0.15 -21.05
CA PRO A 67 43.31 0.27 -22.50
C PRO A 67 43.49 -1.07 -23.23
N ALA A 68 44.00 -2.10 -22.53
CA ALA A 68 44.10 -3.48 -23.02
C ALA A 68 42.80 -4.30 -22.81
N GLY A 69 41.67 -3.63 -22.60
CA GLY A 69 40.35 -4.21 -22.44
C GLY A 69 40.11 -4.94 -21.12
N VAL A 70 38.93 -5.57 -21.03
CA VAL A 70 38.45 -6.31 -19.85
C VAL A 70 39.38 -7.47 -19.45
N ALA A 71 40.12 -8.04 -20.40
CA ALA A 71 41.11 -9.09 -20.13
C ALA A 71 42.25 -8.62 -19.19
N ALA A 72 42.55 -7.31 -19.16
CA ALA A 72 43.60 -6.74 -18.32
C ALA A 72 43.19 -6.48 -16.85
N PHE A 73 41.93 -6.72 -16.46
CA PHE A 73 41.56 -6.78 -15.04
C PHE A 73 42.29 -7.94 -14.34
N LYS A 74 42.58 -7.79 -13.04
CA LYS A 74 43.35 -8.77 -12.27
C LYS A 74 42.63 -10.12 -12.23
N THR A 75 43.30 -11.18 -12.70
CA THR A 75 42.82 -12.55 -12.57
C THR A 75 42.87 -12.98 -11.12
N ASN A 76 41.79 -13.53 -10.59
CA ASN A 76 41.69 -13.89 -9.17
C ASN A 76 42.27 -15.29 -8.90
N PHE A 77 43.57 -15.37 -8.62
CA PHE A 77 44.28 -16.62 -8.35
C PHE A 77 43.70 -17.40 -7.15
N PHE A 78 43.22 -16.69 -6.11
CA PHE A 78 42.57 -17.31 -4.95
C PHE A 78 41.25 -18.00 -5.32
N VAL A 79 40.43 -17.33 -6.15
CA VAL A 79 39.20 -17.92 -6.68
C VAL A 79 39.49 -19.09 -7.62
N ASN A 80 40.49 -19.01 -8.50
CA ASN A 80 40.89 -20.15 -9.35
C ASN A 80 41.24 -21.39 -8.50
N GLY A 81 42.12 -21.24 -7.50
CA GLY A 81 42.49 -22.32 -6.58
C GLY A 81 41.36 -22.85 -5.69
N LEU A 82 40.20 -22.18 -5.65
CA LEU A 82 38.96 -22.70 -5.06
C LEU A 82 38.04 -23.35 -6.11
N LEU A 83 37.97 -22.79 -7.33
CA LEU A 83 37.20 -23.34 -8.44
C LEU A 83 37.64 -24.77 -8.79
N ASP A 84 38.95 -25.02 -8.82
CA ASP A 84 39.48 -26.34 -9.17
C ASP A 84 39.24 -27.38 -8.07
N LEU A 85 39.25 -26.97 -6.79
CA LEU A 85 38.81 -27.80 -5.66
C LEU A 85 37.29 -28.06 -5.66
N VAL A 86 36.47 -27.15 -6.19
CA VAL A 86 35.03 -27.43 -6.41
C VAL A 86 34.81 -28.36 -7.60
N ARG A 87 35.49 -28.15 -8.74
CA ARG A 87 35.39 -29.01 -9.94
C ARG A 87 35.72 -30.47 -9.60
N ALA A 88 36.78 -30.68 -8.82
CA ALA A 88 37.16 -31.98 -8.26
C ALA A 88 36.02 -32.72 -7.53
N ARG A 89 35.28 -31.98 -6.70
CA ARG A 89 34.20 -32.49 -5.83
C ARG A 89 32.85 -32.59 -6.55
N ALA A 90 32.63 -31.78 -7.59
CA ALA A 90 31.36 -31.68 -8.32
C ALA A 90 30.95 -32.97 -9.06
N GLY A 91 31.91 -33.83 -9.44
CA GLY A 91 31.62 -35.15 -10.03
C GLY A 91 31.10 -36.19 -9.02
N GLY A 92 30.33 -35.77 -8.02
CA GLY A 92 29.79 -36.57 -6.91
C GLY A 92 28.29 -36.89 -7.01
N ASP A 93 27.61 -36.46 -8.08
CA ASP A 93 26.21 -36.82 -8.32
C ASP A 93 26.10 -38.33 -8.60
N LEU A 94 25.36 -39.07 -7.76
CA LEU A 94 25.17 -40.54 -7.83
C LEU A 94 24.31 -41.03 -9.03
N ARG A 95 24.32 -40.26 -10.13
CA ARG A 95 23.71 -40.55 -11.43
C ARG A 95 24.61 -40.18 -12.61
N ALA A 96 25.67 -39.40 -12.40
CA ALA A 96 26.78 -39.29 -13.33
C ALA A 96 27.79 -40.40 -13.05
N GLY A 97 28.48 -40.88 -14.08
CA GLY A 97 29.56 -41.87 -13.90
C GLY A 97 30.76 -41.30 -13.15
N LYS A 98 31.70 -42.18 -12.77
CA LYS A 98 33.07 -41.76 -12.43
C LYS A 98 33.61 -40.89 -13.58
N PRO A 99 34.34 -39.79 -13.31
CA PRO A 99 34.83 -38.91 -14.37
C PRO A 99 35.69 -39.69 -15.36
N ALA A 100 35.58 -39.37 -16.65
CA ALA A 100 36.35 -40.03 -17.69
C ALA A 100 37.82 -39.57 -17.65
N CYS A 101 38.75 -40.46 -18.00
CA CYS A 101 40.15 -40.10 -18.10
C CYS A 101 40.41 -39.06 -19.22
N ALA A 102 41.13 -37.99 -18.89
CA ALA A 102 41.49 -36.92 -19.82
C ALA A 102 42.38 -37.38 -20.99
N LEU A 103 43.26 -38.37 -20.76
CA LEU A 103 44.22 -38.86 -21.75
C LEU A 103 43.65 -39.94 -22.68
N CYS A 104 42.63 -40.70 -22.28
CA CYS A 104 42.08 -41.78 -23.13
C CYS A 104 41.58 -41.29 -24.52
N PRO A 105 40.83 -40.16 -24.63
CA PRO A 105 40.40 -39.65 -25.93
C PRO A 105 41.54 -39.23 -26.86
N LEU A 106 42.69 -38.84 -26.30
CA LEU A 106 43.86 -38.38 -27.07
C LEU A 106 44.66 -39.54 -27.67
N MET A 107 44.46 -40.77 -27.17
CA MET A 107 45.17 -41.98 -27.61
C MET A 107 44.52 -42.66 -28.84
N GLY A 108 43.54 -42.02 -29.50
CA GLY A 108 42.99 -42.44 -30.79
C GLY A 108 42.14 -43.72 -30.81
N GLY A 109 41.98 -44.42 -29.68
CA GLY A 109 41.14 -45.61 -29.56
C GLY A 109 39.65 -45.27 -29.50
N ALA A 110 38.82 -45.99 -30.27
CA ALA A 110 37.35 -45.78 -30.36
C ALA A 110 36.56 -46.25 -29.12
N GLY A 111 37.14 -46.17 -27.92
CA GLY A 111 36.51 -46.50 -26.65
C GLY A 111 36.16 -45.24 -25.86
N THR A 112 34.96 -45.20 -25.27
CA THR A 112 34.61 -44.20 -24.26
C THR A 112 35.63 -44.24 -23.12
N GLY A 113 36.29 -43.11 -22.85
CA GLY A 113 37.44 -43.04 -21.95
C GLY A 113 37.20 -43.70 -20.60
N GLY A 114 38.12 -44.57 -20.18
CA GLY A 114 37.97 -45.37 -18.97
C GLY A 114 37.78 -44.51 -17.72
N PRO A 115 37.02 -44.99 -16.72
CA PRO A 115 36.74 -44.23 -15.51
C PRO A 115 38.04 -43.93 -14.75
N ALA A 116 38.21 -42.66 -14.36
CA ALA A 116 39.36 -42.24 -13.60
C ALA A 116 39.38 -42.87 -12.20
N THR A 117 40.58 -43.26 -11.77
CA THR A 117 40.90 -43.84 -10.46
C THR A 117 41.90 -42.98 -9.69
N ALA A 118 42.67 -42.16 -10.40
CA ALA A 118 43.69 -41.27 -9.86
C ALA A 118 43.55 -39.86 -10.46
N ARG A 119 44.26 -38.90 -9.87
CA ARG A 119 44.38 -37.54 -10.40
C ARG A 119 45.82 -37.05 -10.26
N CYS A 120 46.33 -36.39 -11.29
CA CYS A 120 47.61 -35.69 -11.21
C CYS A 120 47.40 -34.34 -10.52
N LEU A 121 48.14 -34.07 -9.44
CA LEU A 121 48.05 -32.77 -8.77
C LEU A 121 48.68 -31.66 -9.61
N ASP A 122 49.83 -31.91 -10.24
CA ASP A 122 50.59 -30.89 -10.95
C ASP A 122 49.98 -30.55 -12.34
N CYS A 123 49.39 -31.54 -13.04
CA CYS A 123 48.65 -31.31 -14.31
C CYS A 123 47.16 -31.00 -14.11
N ALA A 124 46.58 -31.25 -12.94
CA ALA A 124 45.14 -31.17 -12.69
C ALA A 124 44.27 -32.09 -13.59
N ASP A 125 44.83 -33.20 -14.08
CA ASP A 125 44.17 -34.20 -14.94
C ASP A 125 43.62 -35.41 -14.17
N ASP A 126 42.39 -35.83 -14.50
CA ASP A 126 41.79 -37.09 -14.03
C ASP A 126 42.24 -38.26 -14.91
N LEU A 127 42.77 -39.32 -14.29
CA LEU A 127 43.45 -40.43 -14.96
C LEU A 127 42.84 -41.80 -14.60
N CYS A 128 42.54 -42.63 -15.60
CA CYS A 128 42.29 -44.05 -15.38
C CYS A 128 43.59 -44.78 -15.05
N GLN A 129 43.52 -45.98 -14.48
CA GLN A 129 44.71 -46.67 -13.96
C GLN A 129 45.84 -46.81 -14.98
N ALA A 130 45.55 -47.27 -16.20
CA ALA A 130 46.56 -47.41 -17.26
C ALA A 130 47.20 -46.08 -17.66
N CYS A 131 46.43 -45.00 -17.75
CA CYS A 131 46.95 -43.66 -18.03
C CYS A 131 47.72 -43.07 -16.83
N ALA A 132 47.31 -43.37 -15.59
CA ALA A 132 48.00 -42.94 -14.37
C ALA A 132 49.40 -43.58 -14.25
N ASP A 133 49.50 -44.88 -14.54
CA ASP A 133 50.78 -45.59 -14.50
C ASP A 133 51.66 -45.24 -15.71
N GLY A 134 51.07 -45.03 -16.90
CA GLY A 134 51.78 -44.42 -18.03
C GLY A 134 52.32 -43.01 -17.76
N HIS A 135 51.56 -42.17 -17.04
CA HIS A 135 51.97 -40.82 -16.64
C HIS A 135 53.12 -40.86 -15.62
N ARG A 136 53.14 -41.86 -14.71
CA ARG A 136 54.26 -42.11 -13.79
C ARG A 136 55.52 -42.62 -14.50
N CYS A 137 55.39 -43.36 -15.60
CA CYS A 137 56.52 -43.95 -16.33
C CYS A 137 57.04 -43.10 -17.51
N THR A 138 56.37 -42.01 -17.86
CA THR A 138 56.77 -41.13 -18.97
C THR A 138 57.82 -40.12 -18.53
N ARG A 139 58.93 -40.00 -19.28
CA ARG A 139 60.10 -39.17 -18.92
C ARG A 139 59.75 -37.73 -18.53
N GLN A 140 58.78 -37.12 -19.20
CA GLN A 140 58.34 -35.73 -18.97
C GLN A 140 57.48 -35.54 -17.71
N THR A 141 56.81 -36.60 -17.22
CA THR A 141 55.77 -36.52 -16.17
C THR A 141 56.04 -37.44 -14.97
N HIS A 142 57.16 -38.18 -14.96
CA HIS A 142 57.51 -39.11 -13.87
C HIS A 142 57.69 -38.45 -12.49
N THR A 143 57.96 -37.14 -12.47
CA THR A 143 58.04 -36.32 -11.26
C THR A 143 56.68 -35.89 -10.71
N HIS A 144 55.60 -36.09 -11.47
CA HIS A 144 54.27 -35.60 -11.11
C HIS A 144 53.60 -36.46 -10.04
N ARG A 145 52.91 -35.77 -9.13
CA ARG A 145 52.24 -36.32 -7.96
C ARG A 145 50.84 -36.84 -8.34
N VAL A 146 50.80 -38.11 -8.74
CA VAL A 146 49.54 -38.81 -9.06
C VAL A 146 48.97 -39.49 -7.81
N VAL A 147 47.94 -38.87 -7.21
CA VAL A 147 47.21 -39.35 -6.02
C VAL A 147 45.93 -40.11 -6.42
N ASP A 148 45.32 -40.83 -5.48
CA ASP A 148 44.04 -41.50 -5.74
C ASP A 148 42.86 -40.50 -5.75
N LEU A 149 41.85 -40.77 -6.58
CA LEU A 149 40.72 -39.86 -6.77
C LEU A 149 39.75 -39.85 -5.57
N VAL A 150 39.78 -40.85 -4.70
CA VAL A 150 38.87 -40.96 -3.55
C VAL A 150 39.38 -40.10 -2.38
N GLY A 151 40.65 -40.23 -2.01
CA GLY A 151 41.31 -39.40 -1.01
C GLY A 151 41.37 -37.93 -1.42
N TYR A 152 41.60 -37.65 -2.71
CA TYR A 152 41.51 -36.29 -3.25
C TYR A 152 40.10 -35.69 -3.10
N ARG A 153 39.03 -36.44 -3.42
CA ARG A 153 37.65 -35.99 -3.22
C ARG A 153 37.24 -35.87 -1.76
N ALA A 154 37.87 -36.63 -0.87
CA ALA A 154 37.73 -36.50 0.58
C ALA A 154 38.49 -35.28 1.16
N GLY A 155 39.24 -34.54 0.33
CA GLY A 155 39.98 -33.34 0.70
C GLY A 155 41.35 -33.60 1.34
N TRP A 156 41.83 -34.86 1.37
CA TRP A 156 43.07 -35.25 2.05
C TRP A 156 44.33 -34.63 1.44
N TYR A 157 44.24 -34.12 0.21
CA TYR A 157 45.33 -33.51 -0.54
C TYR A 157 45.03 -32.07 -0.96
N ASP A 158 44.01 -31.40 -0.41
CA ASP A 158 43.60 -30.04 -0.82
C ASP A 158 44.73 -29.01 -0.68
N GLU A 159 45.56 -29.15 0.34
CA GLU A 159 46.70 -28.26 0.61
C GLU A 159 47.89 -28.56 -0.32
N GLU A 160 48.32 -29.84 -0.43
CA GLU A 160 49.36 -30.28 -1.38
C GLU A 160 48.97 -29.93 -2.83
N ALA A 161 47.68 -30.05 -3.18
CA ALA A 161 47.17 -29.68 -4.50
C ALA A 161 47.26 -28.16 -4.74
N ARG A 162 46.88 -27.33 -3.78
CA ARG A 162 46.96 -25.87 -3.89
C ARG A 162 48.39 -25.36 -3.96
N GLU A 163 49.32 -26.01 -3.27
CA GLU A 163 50.75 -25.69 -3.35
C GLU A 163 51.36 -26.07 -4.72
N ARG A 164 51.00 -27.24 -5.26
CA ARG A 164 51.46 -27.70 -6.59
C ARG A 164 50.83 -26.91 -7.73
N GLN A 165 49.55 -26.55 -7.60
CA GLN A 165 48.79 -25.73 -8.55
C GLN A 165 49.00 -24.22 -8.29
N ALA A 166 50.17 -23.83 -7.76
CA ALA A 166 50.54 -22.45 -7.54
C ALA A 166 50.46 -21.62 -8.83
N ALA A 167 50.12 -20.34 -8.67
CA ALA A 167 49.92 -19.42 -9.78
C ALA A 167 51.15 -19.38 -10.71
N GLN A 168 50.97 -19.80 -11.96
CA GLN A 168 51.98 -19.74 -13.00
C GLN A 168 52.11 -18.33 -13.57
N CYS A 169 53.26 -18.02 -14.15
CA CYS A 169 53.52 -16.75 -14.78
C CYS A 169 52.75 -16.62 -16.11
N PRO A 170 52.02 -15.51 -16.36
CA PRO A 170 51.30 -15.31 -17.63
C PRO A 170 52.24 -15.03 -18.82
N GLN A 171 53.50 -14.67 -18.58
CA GLN A 171 54.53 -14.50 -19.62
C GLN A 171 55.35 -15.78 -19.85
N HIS A 172 55.47 -16.64 -18.83
CA HIS A 172 56.29 -17.84 -18.83
C HIS A 172 55.47 -19.05 -18.35
N PRO A 173 54.69 -19.70 -19.24
CA PRO A 173 53.87 -20.87 -18.89
C PRO A 173 54.70 -21.99 -18.25
N GLY A 174 54.17 -22.62 -17.20
CA GLY A 174 54.88 -23.61 -16.39
C GLY A 174 55.79 -23.04 -15.29
N GLU A 175 56.27 -21.80 -15.40
CA GLU A 175 57.11 -21.18 -14.37
C GLU A 175 56.28 -20.56 -13.23
N ALA A 176 56.51 -21.02 -12.00
CA ALA A 176 55.75 -20.61 -10.83
C ALA A 176 56.15 -19.21 -10.32
N LEU A 177 55.16 -18.41 -9.89
CA LEU A 177 55.41 -17.13 -9.23
C LEU A 177 56.02 -17.34 -7.83
N ARG A 178 57.16 -16.71 -7.55
CA ARG A 178 58.00 -16.96 -6.36
C ARG A 178 58.50 -15.69 -5.65
N PHE A 179 58.50 -14.54 -6.33
CA PHE A 179 58.99 -13.27 -5.80
C PHE A 179 57.95 -12.14 -5.93
N LEU A 180 58.08 -11.10 -5.11
CA LEU A 180 57.43 -9.80 -5.29
C LEU A 180 58.48 -8.75 -5.61
N CYS A 181 58.38 -8.12 -6.80
CA CYS A 181 59.13 -6.91 -7.11
C CYS A 181 58.57 -5.74 -6.31
N GLN A 182 59.39 -5.10 -5.46
CA GLN A 182 58.93 -4.01 -4.59
C GLN A 182 58.49 -2.75 -5.36
N PRO A 183 59.31 -2.16 -6.27
CA PRO A 183 58.92 -0.93 -6.98
C PRO A 183 57.74 -1.16 -7.94
N CYS A 184 57.75 -2.23 -8.74
CA CYS A 184 56.64 -2.52 -9.65
C CYS A 184 55.38 -3.06 -8.92
N SER A 185 55.52 -3.55 -7.68
CA SER A 185 54.46 -4.28 -6.94
C SER A 185 53.82 -5.43 -7.74
N GLN A 186 54.66 -6.17 -8.48
CA GLN A 186 54.27 -7.30 -9.34
C GLN A 186 54.86 -8.63 -8.84
N LEU A 187 54.11 -9.72 -9.04
CA LEU A 187 54.53 -11.09 -8.71
C LEU A 187 55.36 -11.64 -9.87
N LEU A 188 56.56 -12.17 -9.58
CA LEU A 188 57.52 -12.65 -10.58
C LEU A 188 57.80 -14.15 -10.43
N CYS A 189 58.02 -14.84 -11.54
CA CYS A 189 58.72 -16.14 -11.58
C CYS A 189 60.24 -15.95 -11.60
N ARG A 190 61.00 -16.99 -11.95
CA ARG A 190 62.47 -16.90 -12.11
C ARG A 190 62.86 -16.05 -13.32
N GLU A 191 62.32 -16.36 -14.50
CA GLU A 191 62.69 -15.68 -15.75
C GLU A 191 62.33 -14.19 -15.72
N CYS A 192 61.13 -13.82 -15.24
CA CYS A 192 60.75 -12.41 -15.04
C CYS A 192 61.67 -11.65 -14.07
N ARG A 193 62.43 -12.32 -13.20
CA ARG A 193 63.42 -11.70 -12.32
C ARG A 193 64.79 -11.56 -13.00
N LEU A 194 65.13 -12.42 -13.95
CA LEU A 194 66.44 -12.42 -14.60
C LEU A 194 66.55 -11.42 -15.76
N ASP A 195 65.42 -11.05 -16.38
CA ASP A 195 65.38 -10.11 -17.51
C ASP A 195 64.73 -8.75 -17.13
N PRO A 196 63.41 -8.53 -17.16
CA PRO A 196 62.82 -7.18 -17.04
C PRO A 196 62.92 -6.54 -15.64
N HIS A 197 63.41 -7.27 -14.64
CA HIS A 197 63.48 -6.83 -13.24
C HIS A 197 64.79 -7.18 -12.53
N LEU A 198 65.88 -7.40 -13.29
CA LEU A 198 67.18 -7.83 -12.76
C LEU A 198 67.70 -6.92 -11.62
N ASP A 199 67.64 -5.61 -11.82
CA ASP A 199 68.12 -4.59 -10.87
C ASP A 199 67.08 -4.16 -9.81
N HIS A 200 65.87 -4.73 -9.84
CA HIS A 200 64.81 -4.34 -8.90
C HIS A 200 64.89 -5.12 -7.58
N PRO A 201 64.73 -4.47 -6.40
CA PRO A 201 64.65 -5.17 -5.13
C PRO A 201 63.40 -6.07 -5.10
N CYS A 202 63.65 -7.38 -5.01
CA CYS A 202 62.65 -8.44 -5.09
C CYS A 202 62.71 -9.34 -3.85
N LEU A 203 61.60 -9.46 -3.13
CA LEU A 203 61.49 -10.30 -1.94
C LEU A 203 60.86 -11.67 -2.25
N PRO A 204 61.23 -12.76 -1.57
CA PRO A 204 60.47 -14.01 -1.59
C PRO A 204 59.04 -13.79 -1.08
N LEU A 205 58.05 -14.49 -1.67
CA LEU A 205 56.64 -14.24 -1.37
C LEU A 205 56.27 -14.42 0.11
N ALA A 206 56.86 -15.40 0.81
CA ALA A 206 56.63 -15.61 2.23
C ALA A 206 57.04 -14.38 3.08
N GLU A 207 58.14 -13.73 2.72
CA GLU A 207 58.63 -12.55 3.44
C GLU A 207 57.84 -11.30 3.08
N ALA A 208 57.47 -11.15 1.80
CA ALA A 208 56.60 -10.07 1.34
C ALA A 208 55.21 -10.13 2.01
N VAL A 209 54.64 -11.32 2.18
CA VAL A 209 53.39 -11.53 2.93
C VAL A 209 53.59 -11.22 4.41
N ARG A 210 54.66 -11.72 5.05
CA ARG A 210 54.98 -11.42 6.46
C ARG A 210 55.10 -9.91 6.72
N ALA A 211 55.71 -9.17 5.78
CA ALA A 211 55.90 -7.72 5.91
C ALA A 211 54.62 -6.90 5.64
N ARG A 212 53.79 -7.29 4.66
CA ARG A 212 52.57 -6.52 4.28
C ARG A 212 51.29 -6.94 5.00
N ARG A 213 51.24 -8.13 5.61
CA ARG A 213 50.06 -8.65 6.32
C ARG A 213 49.56 -7.71 7.45
N PRO A 214 50.39 -7.25 8.39
CA PRO A 214 49.88 -6.51 9.56
C PRO A 214 49.15 -5.22 9.18
N GLY A 215 49.64 -4.47 8.20
CA GLY A 215 48.98 -3.25 7.72
C GLY A 215 47.65 -3.50 7.00
N LEU A 216 47.44 -4.69 6.41
CA LEU A 216 46.12 -5.07 5.87
C LEU A 216 45.15 -5.45 7.00
N GLU A 217 45.64 -6.10 8.05
CA GLU A 217 44.85 -6.48 9.23
C GLU A 217 44.47 -5.24 10.08
N GLU A 218 45.36 -4.24 10.16
CA GLU A 218 45.09 -2.91 10.74
C GLU A 218 44.03 -2.12 9.95
N LEU A 219 44.15 -2.07 8.62
CA LEU A 219 43.15 -1.42 7.76
C LEU A 219 41.77 -2.09 7.86
N LEU A 220 41.72 -3.42 7.98
CA LEU A 220 40.47 -4.16 8.22
C LEU A 220 39.86 -3.82 9.59
N ALA A 221 40.68 -3.79 10.65
CA ALA A 221 40.20 -3.40 11.99
C ALA A 221 39.64 -1.96 12.01
N GLY A 222 40.24 -1.03 11.25
CA GLY A 222 39.70 0.31 11.05
C GLY A 222 38.32 0.31 10.37
N VAL A 223 38.11 -0.55 9.37
CA VAL A 223 36.79 -0.71 8.73
C VAL A 223 35.77 -1.37 9.67
N ASP A 224 36.16 -2.37 10.45
CA ASP A 224 35.27 -3.03 11.42
C ASP A 224 34.80 -2.06 12.52
N ASN A 225 35.68 -1.16 13.00
CA ASN A 225 35.30 -0.08 13.91
C ASN A 225 34.29 0.89 13.27
N ASN A 226 34.56 1.37 12.05
CA ASN A 226 33.65 2.25 11.32
C ASN A 226 32.28 1.58 11.06
N LEU A 227 32.26 0.27 10.81
CA LEU A 227 31.03 -0.51 10.68
C LEU A 227 30.26 -0.57 11.99
N ALA A 228 30.93 -0.77 13.14
CA ALA A 228 30.28 -0.76 14.44
C ALA A 228 29.68 0.62 14.79
N GLU A 229 30.37 1.71 14.45
CA GLU A 229 29.84 3.08 14.60
C GLU A 229 28.59 3.29 13.74
N LEU A 230 28.63 2.93 12.45
CA LEU A 230 27.50 3.00 11.53
C LEU A 230 26.31 2.13 11.98
N GLU A 231 26.59 0.93 12.51
CA GLU A 231 25.57 0.05 13.09
C GLU A 231 24.88 0.72 14.29
N SER A 232 25.64 1.44 15.14
CA SER A 232 25.13 2.15 16.32
C SER A 232 24.30 3.37 15.96
N ALA A 233 24.77 4.24 15.05
CA ALA A 233 24.03 5.40 14.57
C ALA A 233 22.70 5.00 13.92
N ARG A 234 22.73 3.93 13.11
CA ARG A 234 21.54 3.30 12.49
C ARG A 234 20.54 2.74 13.53
N MET A 235 20.97 2.43 14.75
CA MET A 235 20.06 2.06 15.84
C MET A 235 19.44 3.30 16.51
N VAL A 236 20.24 4.33 16.81
CA VAL A 236 19.76 5.60 17.38
C VAL A 236 18.67 6.24 16.49
N GLU A 237 18.87 6.25 15.16
CA GLU A 237 17.88 6.75 14.19
C GLU A 237 16.59 5.92 14.16
N LYS A 238 16.67 4.59 14.27
CA LYS A 238 15.47 3.73 14.36
C LYS A 238 14.66 4.01 15.60
N GLU A 239 15.32 4.27 16.73
CA GLU A 239 14.65 4.63 17.98
C GLU A 239 14.07 6.05 17.92
N ALA A 240 14.75 7.01 17.31
CA ALA A 240 14.21 8.35 17.07
C ALA A 240 12.91 8.29 16.24
N LEU A 241 12.93 7.50 15.14
CA LEU A 241 11.75 7.22 14.32
C LEU A 241 10.66 6.40 15.04
N ALA A 242 10.98 5.67 16.11
CA ALA A 242 9.99 5.01 16.95
C ALA A 242 9.33 6.01 17.91
N ARG A 243 10.14 6.78 18.66
CA ARG A 243 9.69 7.83 19.58
C ARG A 243 8.81 8.87 18.88
N LEU A 244 9.19 9.30 17.68
CA LEU A 244 8.40 10.25 16.88
C LEU A 244 7.00 9.71 16.51
N ARG A 245 6.89 8.41 16.18
CA ARG A 245 5.60 7.78 15.86
C ARG A 245 4.72 7.61 17.09
N GLU A 246 5.31 7.25 18.23
CA GLU A 246 4.60 7.15 19.50
C GLU A 246 4.05 8.51 19.96
N GLN A 247 4.87 9.57 19.87
CA GLN A 247 4.45 10.94 20.16
C GLN A 247 3.36 11.41 19.20
N ALA A 248 3.50 11.17 17.89
CA ALA A 248 2.47 11.53 16.90
C ALA A 248 1.14 10.79 17.15
N ALA A 249 1.17 9.52 17.53
CA ALA A 249 -0.03 8.76 17.90
C ALA A 249 -0.69 9.33 19.16
N LYS A 250 0.09 9.62 20.21
CA LYS A 250 -0.39 10.20 21.47
C LYS A 250 -1.00 11.60 21.30
N VAL A 251 -0.39 12.45 20.46
CA VAL A 251 -0.95 13.76 20.11
C VAL A 251 -2.24 13.58 19.29
N GLY A 252 -2.28 12.61 18.37
CA GLY A 252 -3.49 12.26 17.62
C GLY A 252 -4.67 11.92 18.52
N THR A 253 -4.49 10.99 19.46
CA THR A 253 -5.57 10.60 20.41
C THR A 253 -6.00 11.77 21.30
N GLN A 254 -5.06 12.62 21.73
CA GLN A 254 -5.40 13.82 22.52
C GLN A 254 -6.24 14.84 21.73
N VAL A 255 -5.99 15.00 20.42
CA VAL A 255 -6.82 15.86 19.55
C VAL A 255 -8.22 15.25 19.36
N GLU A 256 -8.32 13.94 19.18
CA GLU A 256 -9.62 13.24 19.07
C GLU A 256 -10.43 13.34 20.38
N GLU A 257 -9.82 13.07 21.55
CA GLU A 257 -10.46 13.19 22.87
C GLU A 257 -11.01 14.59 23.14
N VAL A 258 -10.24 15.64 22.81
CA VAL A 258 -10.66 17.04 22.98
C VAL A 258 -11.78 17.40 22.00
N ALA A 259 -11.68 16.98 20.73
CA ALA A 259 -12.71 17.24 19.73
C ALA A 259 -14.04 16.53 20.04
N GLU A 260 -13.99 15.27 20.50
CA GLU A 260 -15.16 14.55 21.00
C GLU A 260 -15.76 15.22 22.24
N GLY A 261 -14.94 15.72 23.17
CA GLY A 261 -15.40 16.44 24.35
C GLY A 261 -16.23 17.67 23.99
N VAL A 262 -15.74 18.50 23.06
CA VAL A 262 -16.45 19.69 22.56
C VAL A 262 -17.74 19.30 21.83
N LEU A 263 -17.69 18.28 20.95
CA LEU A 263 -18.88 17.81 20.23
C LEU A 263 -19.95 17.25 21.18
N ARG A 264 -19.55 16.53 22.22
CA ARG A 264 -20.43 15.98 23.26
C ARG A 264 -21.13 17.07 24.05
N ALA A 265 -20.41 18.13 24.44
CA ALA A 265 -20.97 19.30 25.10
C ALA A 265 -21.99 20.04 24.22
N LEU A 266 -21.66 20.26 22.93
CA LEU A 266 -22.57 20.89 21.97
C LEU A 266 -23.85 20.07 21.74
N LEU A 267 -23.73 18.74 21.63
CA LEU A 267 -24.88 17.84 21.48
C LEU A 267 -25.76 17.81 22.74
N ALA A 268 -25.18 17.86 23.94
CA ALA A 268 -25.92 17.98 25.18
C ALA A 268 -26.68 19.32 25.25
N GLN A 269 -26.04 20.45 24.91
CA GLN A 269 -26.74 21.75 24.85
C GLN A 269 -27.89 21.74 23.83
N LYS A 270 -27.70 21.12 22.66
CA LYS A 270 -28.78 20.94 21.68
C LYS A 270 -29.96 20.15 22.24
N GLN A 271 -29.70 19.07 22.99
CA GLN A 271 -30.76 18.25 23.59
C GLN A 271 -31.53 19.01 24.67
N GLU A 272 -30.83 19.74 25.53
CA GLU A 272 -31.40 20.61 26.57
C GLU A 272 -32.35 21.67 25.98
N VAL A 273 -31.86 22.43 24.99
CA VAL A 273 -32.63 23.48 24.32
C VAL A 273 -33.86 22.91 23.61
N LEU A 274 -33.75 21.75 22.94
CA LEU A 274 -34.91 21.08 22.34
C LEU A 274 -35.87 20.47 23.38
N GLY A 275 -35.41 20.16 24.59
CA GLY A 275 -36.23 19.74 25.73
C GLY A 275 -37.07 20.90 26.26
N GLN A 276 -36.43 22.03 26.53
CA GLN A 276 -37.08 23.28 26.95
C GLN A 276 -38.15 23.71 25.93
N LEU A 277 -37.82 23.73 24.63
CA LEU A 277 -38.78 24.07 23.58
C LEU A 277 -40.04 23.18 23.59
N ARG A 278 -39.87 21.86 23.73
CA ARG A 278 -41.01 20.92 23.81
C ARG A 278 -41.87 21.18 25.04
N ALA A 279 -41.27 21.29 26.22
CA ALA A 279 -42.01 21.53 27.46
C ALA A 279 -42.83 22.84 27.42
N HIS A 280 -42.28 23.90 26.82
CA HIS A 280 -43.01 25.16 26.61
C HIS A 280 -44.16 25.03 25.61
N VAL A 281 -43.98 24.30 24.50
CA VAL A 281 -45.07 24.05 23.52
C VAL A 281 -46.15 23.17 24.11
N GLU A 282 -45.80 22.07 24.78
CA GLU A 282 -46.75 21.14 25.43
C GLU A 282 -47.60 21.87 26.49
N ALA A 283 -46.99 22.71 27.33
CA ALA A 283 -47.72 23.52 28.32
C ALA A 283 -48.60 24.61 27.68
N ALA A 284 -48.14 25.25 26.59
CA ALA A 284 -48.93 26.25 25.88
C ALA A 284 -50.13 25.63 25.13
N GLU A 285 -49.96 24.44 24.55
CA GLU A 285 -51.03 23.67 23.93
C GLU A 285 -52.10 23.23 24.93
N GLU A 286 -51.70 22.68 26.09
CA GLU A 286 -52.68 22.22 27.10
C GLU A 286 -53.48 23.41 27.65
N ALA A 287 -52.81 24.51 28.00
CA ALA A 287 -53.50 25.72 28.44
C ALA A 287 -54.42 26.31 27.35
N ALA A 288 -54.10 26.15 26.06
CA ALA A 288 -54.98 26.53 24.96
C ALA A 288 -56.18 25.57 24.80
N ARG A 289 -55.97 24.28 25.02
CA ARG A 289 -56.97 23.20 24.97
C ARG A 289 -58.02 23.35 26.08
N GLU A 290 -57.58 23.67 27.31
CA GLU A 290 -58.48 24.03 28.43
C GLU A 290 -59.36 25.23 28.07
N ARG A 291 -58.75 26.35 27.61
CA ARG A 291 -59.48 27.56 27.20
C ARG A 291 -60.47 27.32 26.05
N LEU A 292 -60.13 26.43 25.09
CA LEU A 292 -61.04 26.05 24.02
C LEU A 292 -62.25 25.28 24.58
N GLY A 293 -62.04 24.32 25.47
CA GLY A 293 -63.11 23.58 26.14
C GLY A 293 -64.05 24.49 26.97
N GLU A 294 -63.50 25.50 27.64
CA GLU A 294 -64.33 26.52 28.30
C GLU A 294 -65.23 27.28 27.30
N LEU A 295 -64.67 27.73 26.17
CA LEU A 295 -65.42 28.45 25.13
C LEU A 295 -66.49 27.57 24.49
N GLU A 296 -66.16 26.33 24.11
CA GLU A 296 -67.12 25.35 23.57
C GLU A 296 -68.26 25.06 24.56
N SER A 297 -67.97 24.92 25.85
CA SER A 297 -69.00 24.71 26.87
C SER A 297 -69.96 25.91 26.98
N ARG A 298 -69.42 27.14 26.90
CA ARG A 298 -70.20 28.38 26.95
C ARG A 298 -71.04 28.57 25.68
N GLU A 299 -70.49 28.26 24.51
CA GLU A 299 -71.22 28.24 23.24
C GLU A 299 -72.38 27.23 23.28
N GLN A 300 -72.13 26.01 23.76
CA GLN A 300 -73.14 24.96 23.80
C GLN A 300 -74.28 25.29 24.77
N VAL A 301 -73.99 25.87 25.94
CA VAL A 301 -75.02 26.39 26.86
C VAL A 301 -75.84 27.51 26.21
N ALA A 302 -75.20 28.41 25.47
CA ALA A 302 -75.88 29.49 24.74
C ALA A 302 -76.80 28.95 23.63
N ARG A 303 -76.27 28.05 22.79
CA ARG A 303 -76.98 27.39 21.69
C ARG A 303 -78.18 26.59 22.19
N ALA A 304 -78.02 25.84 23.28
CA ALA A 304 -79.09 25.06 23.90
C ALA A 304 -80.22 25.96 24.43
N ALA A 305 -79.90 27.03 25.16
CA ALA A 305 -80.88 27.98 25.68
C ALA A 305 -81.63 28.72 24.56
N ALA A 306 -80.91 29.19 23.53
CA ALA A 306 -81.51 29.84 22.37
C ALA A 306 -82.40 28.88 21.57
N ALA A 307 -82.00 27.61 21.41
CA ALA A 307 -82.81 26.60 20.74
C ALA A 307 -84.07 26.23 21.54
N PHE A 308 -84.01 26.21 22.88
CA PHE A 308 -85.20 26.02 23.72
C PHE A 308 -86.17 27.20 23.57
N ALA A 309 -85.70 28.43 23.71
CA ALA A 309 -86.52 29.64 23.55
C ALA A 309 -87.20 29.68 22.17
N ARG A 310 -86.46 29.39 21.09
CA ARG A 310 -87.01 29.33 19.72
C ARG A 310 -88.09 28.25 19.56
N ARG A 311 -87.96 27.08 20.22
CA ARG A 311 -88.99 26.02 20.18
C ARG A 311 -90.27 26.43 20.89
N VAL A 312 -90.18 26.99 22.10
CA VAL A 312 -91.36 27.46 22.85
C VAL A 312 -92.11 28.54 22.06
N LEU A 313 -91.39 29.50 21.47
CA LEU A 313 -91.96 30.60 20.68
C LEU A 313 -92.53 30.18 19.30
N SER A 314 -92.29 28.96 18.83
CA SER A 314 -92.77 28.49 17.51
C SER A 314 -93.78 27.34 17.57
N LEU A 315 -93.89 26.64 18.69
CA LEU A 315 -94.79 25.47 18.86
C LEU A 315 -95.71 25.57 20.08
N GLY A 316 -95.44 26.47 21.03
CA GLY A 316 -96.26 26.65 22.23
C GLY A 316 -97.55 27.42 21.97
N ARG A 317 -98.57 27.15 22.78
CA ARG A 317 -99.81 27.94 22.83
C ARG A 317 -99.61 29.20 23.68
N GLU A 318 -100.50 30.18 23.54
CA GLU A 318 -100.40 31.49 24.22
C GLU A 318 -100.15 31.38 25.74
N ALA A 319 -100.93 30.56 26.45
CA ALA A 319 -100.76 30.33 27.89
C ALA A 319 -99.45 29.58 28.24
N GLU A 320 -98.97 28.69 27.37
CA GLU A 320 -97.73 27.95 27.55
C GLU A 320 -96.52 28.89 27.37
N ILE A 321 -96.56 29.76 26.36
CA ILE A 321 -95.56 30.81 26.13
C ILE A 321 -95.53 31.78 27.32
N LEU A 322 -96.68 32.30 27.76
CA LEU A 322 -96.77 33.24 28.88
C LEU A 322 -96.31 32.62 30.22
N SER A 323 -96.57 31.33 30.46
CA SER A 323 -96.09 30.65 31.67
C SER A 323 -94.56 30.45 31.72
N LEU A 324 -93.88 30.50 30.57
CA LEU A 324 -92.41 30.36 30.47
C LEU A 324 -91.69 31.68 30.13
N GLU A 325 -92.41 32.75 29.78
CA GLU A 325 -91.89 34.04 29.30
C GLU A 325 -90.84 34.63 30.26
N GLY A 326 -91.20 34.79 31.54
CA GLY A 326 -90.29 35.34 32.55
C GLY A 326 -88.99 34.53 32.73
N ALA A 327 -89.07 33.20 32.70
CA ALA A 327 -87.90 32.32 32.83
C ALA A 327 -87.00 32.36 31.58
N ILE A 328 -87.59 32.36 30.38
CA ILE A 328 -86.87 32.51 29.11
C ILE A 328 -86.21 33.89 29.04
N ALA A 329 -86.94 34.95 29.35
CA ALA A 329 -86.44 36.32 29.34
C ALA A 329 -85.32 36.53 30.38
N GLN A 330 -85.44 35.96 31.58
CA GLN A 330 -84.37 35.98 32.58
C GLN A 330 -83.10 35.28 32.06
N ARG A 331 -83.23 34.07 31.48
CA ARG A 331 -82.08 33.32 30.98
C ARG A 331 -81.42 33.98 29.77
N LEU A 332 -82.19 34.57 28.86
CA LEU A 332 -81.64 35.31 27.72
C LEU A 332 -80.93 36.59 28.16
N ARG A 333 -81.46 37.34 29.14
CA ARG A 333 -80.79 38.52 29.73
C ARG A 333 -79.47 38.15 30.42
N GLN A 334 -79.43 37.04 31.16
CA GLN A 334 -78.18 36.52 31.76
C GLN A 334 -77.10 36.27 30.70
N LEU A 335 -77.46 35.64 29.57
CA LEU A 335 -76.54 35.35 28.48
C LEU A 335 -76.10 36.62 27.73
N GLN A 336 -77.01 37.57 27.51
CA GLN A 336 -76.71 38.87 26.89
C GLN A 336 -75.80 39.76 27.76
N GLY A 337 -75.83 39.60 29.09
CA GLY A 337 -75.02 40.37 30.03
C GLY A 337 -73.55 39.94 30.16
N CYS A 338 -73.14 38.83 29.54
CA CYS A 338 -71.75 38.36 29.59
C CYS A 338 -70.90 38.93 28.43
N PRO A 339 -69.65 39.36 28.69
CA PRO A 339 -68.65 39.50 27.64
C PRO A 339 -68.34 38.12 27.03
N TRP A 340 -68.63 37.96 25.75
CA TRP A 340 -68.41 36.71 25.00
C TRP A 340 -66.97 36.57 24.48
N MET A 341 -66.27 37.69 24.32
CA MET A 341 -64.87 37.75 23.92
C MET A 341 -63.98 38.00 25.15
N PRO A 342 -63.26 36.99 25.69
CA PRO A 342 -62.00 37.29 26.34
C PRO A 342 -61.05 37.94 25.32
N GLY A 343 -60.17 38.82 25.77
CA GLY A 343 -59.11 39.35 24.91
C GLY A 343 -58.18 38.24 24.43
N PRO A 344 -57.48 38.40 23.29
CA PRO A 344 -56.51 37.42 22.83
C PRO A 344 -55.44 37.22 23.90
N ALA A 345 -55.35 36.02 24.46
CA ALA A 345 -54.32 35.68 25.44
C ALA A 345 -52.94 35.70 24.76
N PRO A 346 -51.92 36.32 25.38
CA PRO A 346 -50.58 36.40 24.78
C PRO A 346 -50.01 34.99 24.58
N CYS A 347 -49.82 34.64 23.31
CA CYS A 347 -49.15 33.41 22.91
C CYS A 347 -47.66 33.73 22.71
N LEU A 348 -46.86 33.53 23.76
CA LEU A 348 -45.42 33.75 23.70
C LEU A 348 -44.80 32.83 22.65
N LEU A 349 -44.19 33.40 21.61
CA LEU A 349 -43.56 32.63 20.54
C LEU A 349 -42.09 32.34 20.87
N PRO A 350 -41.61 31.10 20.67
CA PRO A 350 -40.23 30.73 20.94
C PRO A 350 -39.29 31.26 19.85
N GLN A 351 -38.25 31.97 20.26
CA GLN A 351 -37.20 32.50 19.39
C GLN A 351 -35.83 31.91 19.77
N LEU A 352 -34.97 31.67 18.78
CA LEU A 352 -33.64 31.08 18.97
C LEU A 352 -32.54 32.10 18.66
N GLU A 353 -31.75 32.44 19.68
CA GLU A 353 -30.52 33.21 19.55
C GLU A 353 -29.31 32.29 19.37
N LEU A 354 -28.42 32.65 18.45
CA LEU A 354 -27.15 31.98 18.20
C LEU A 354 -25.99 32.88 18.67
N HIS A 355 -25.17 32.39 19.60
CA HIS A 355 -23.99 33.13 20.06
C HIS A 355 -22.77 32.81 19.16
N PRO A 356 -22.02 33.81 18.66
CA PRO A 356 -20.94 33.58 17.68
C PRO A 356 -19.62 33.03 18.28
N GLY A 357 -19.53 32.90 19.62
CA GLY A 357 -18.31 32.53 20.32
C GLY A 357 -18.10 31.03 20.51
N LEU A 358 -17.30 30.39 19.65
CA LEU A 358 -16.93 28.96 19.74
C LEU A 358 -15.74 28.65 20.68
N LEU A 359 -15.01 29.68 21.16
CA LEU A 359 -13.74 29.53 21.89
C LEU A 359 -13.82 29.82 23.39
N ASP A 360 -14.93 30.37 23.88
CA ASP A 360 -15.10 30.72 25.29
C ASP A 360 -15.66 29.55 26.10
N LYS A 361 -15.02 29.24 27.23
CA LYS A 361 -15.29 28.03 28.04
C LYS A 361 -16.67 28.02 28.68
N ASN A 362 -17.34 29.18 28.76
CA ASN A 362 -18.70 29.33 29.30
C ASN A 362 -19.75 29.67 28.22
N CYS A 363 -19.40 29.68 26.93
CA CYS A 363 -20.34 30.11 25.88
C CYS A 363 -21.48 29.10 25.65
N ARG A 364 -22.68 29.47 26.09
CA ARG A 364 -23.93 28.82 25.64
C ARG A 364 -24.23 29.29 24.21
N LEU A 365 -23.85 28.47 23.23
CA LEU A 365 -24.01 28.76 21.79
C LEU A 365 -25.48 28.89 21.33
N LEU A 366 -26.39 28.17 21.99
CA LEU A 366 -27.84 28.20 21.76
C LEU A 366 -28.55 28.81 22.97
N ARG A 367 -29.39 29.83 22.76
CA ARG A 367 -30.31 30.37 23.78
C ARG A 367 -31.73 30.46 23.22
N LEU A 368 -32.71 29.97 23.96
CA LEU A 368 -34.13 30.24 23.73
C LEU A 368 -34.55 31.51 24.46
N SER A 369 -35.35 32.33 23.78
CA SER A 369 -36.12 33.45 24.33
C SER A 369 -37.60 33.26 23.96
N PHE A 370 -38.49 33.92 24.70
CA PHE A 370 -39.94 33.85 24.51
C PHE A 370 -40.49 35.28 24.54
N GLU A 371 -40.92 35.79 23.40
CA GLU A 371 -41.39 37.18 23.27
C GLU A 371 -42.90 37.27 23.04
N GLU A 372 -43.46 38.40 23.47
CA GLU A 372 -44.90 38.66 23.52
C GLU A 372 -45.33 39.57 22.37
N GLN A 373 -45.94 39.00 21.33
CA GLN A 373 -46.42 39.79 20.19
C GLN A 373 -47.66 40.61 20.57
N GLN A 374 -47.48 41.93 20.69
CA GLN A 374 -48.59 42.87 20.65
C GLN A 374 -49.19 42.91 19.23
N PRO A 375 -50.53 43.00 19.06
CA PRO A 375 -51.14 43.00 17.74
C PRO A 375 -50.73 44.24 16.92
N GLN A 376 -50.01 44.05 15.82
CA GLN A 376 -49.76 45.12 14.86
C GLN A 376 -51.09 45.55 14.22
N LYS A 377 -51.33 46.87 14.15
CA LYS A 377 -52.41 47.42 13.33
C LYS A 377 -51.96 47.40 11.88
N ASP A 378 -52.67 46.67 11.03
CA ASP A 378 -52.57 46.84 9.59
C ASP A 378 -52.98 48.27 9.20
N SER A 379 -51.99 49.04 8.73
CA SER A 379 -52.21 50.28 7.99
C SER A 379 -51.54 50.13 6.62
N GLY A 380 -52.18 49.38 5.74
CA GLY A 380 -51.69 49.17 4.38
C GLY A 380 -51.63 50.49 3.60
N LYS A 381 -50.54 50.66 2.85
CA LYS A 381 -50.45 51.61 1.73
C LYS A 381 -49.35 51.19 0.76
N ASP A 382 -49.61 51.47 -0.50
CA ASP A 382 -48.68 51.46 -1.63
C ASP A 382 -47.55 52.50 -1.37
N GLU A 383 -46.39 52.53 -2.04
CA GLU A 383 -46.13 52.31 -3.47
C GLU A 383 -44.72 51.69 -3.72
N ALA A 384 -44.31 51.62 -4.99
CA ALA A 384 -43.02 51.12 -5.42
C ALA A 384 -41.98 52.23 -5.66
N GLY A 385 -40.70 51.89 -5.57
CA GLY A 385 -39.71 52.37 -6.56
C GLY A 385 -38.55 53.27 -6.10
N SER A 386 -37.34 52.69 -6.21
CA SER A 386 -36.13 53.32 -6.78
C SER A 386 -35.25 54.25 -5.92
N GLN A 387 -33.92 54.03 -6.04
CA GLN A 387 -32.77 54.97 -6.04
C GLN A 387 -32.67 56.06 -4.94
N GLY A 388 -31.54 56.31 -4.26
CA GLY A 388 -30.14 55.95 -4.50
C GLY A 388 -29.22 57.00 -3.83
N GLY A 389 -28.10 56.54 -3.25
CA GLY A 389 -27.04 57.40 -2.67
C GLY A 389 -27.39 58.13 -1.36
N ASP A 390 -26.45 58.79 -0.67
CA ASP A 390 -24.99 58.54 -0.59
C ASP A 390 -24.42 59.21 0.69
N GLU A 391 -23.13 59.01 0.97
CA GLU A 391 -22.23 59.76 1.86
C GLU A 391 -22.55 59.94 3.37
N THR A 392 -21.78 59.20 4.16
CA THR A 392 -20.91 59.64 5.28
C THR A 392 -21.10 60.97 6.04
N GLN A 393 -20.95 60.87 7.37
CA GLN A 393 -20.42 61.87 8.34
C GLN A 393 -21.33 63.09 8.69
N SER A 394 -21.21 63.74 9.87
CA SER A 394 -20.78 63.29 11.21
C SER A 394 -21.14 64.35 12.29
N ARG A 395 -20.95 64.01 13.58
CA ARG A 395 -20.55 64.90 14.71
C ARG A 395 -21.58 65.86 15.38
N ARG A 396 -21.53 65.82 16.74
CA ARG A 396 -21.59 66.95 17.72
C ARG A 396 -22.97 67.59 18.01
N GLU A 397 -23.24 68.29 19.15
CA GLU A 397 -22.70 68.47 20.53
C GLU A 397 -23.77 69.28 21.33
N ASP A 398 -23.90 69.34 22.67
CA ASP A 398 -23.35 68.60 23.82
C ASP A 398 -24.25 68.82 25.07
N GLY A 399 -24.10 68.00 26.11
CA GLY A 399 -24.26 68.42 27.52
C GLY A 399 -25.59 68.12 28.26
N ALA A 400 -25.66 68.23 29.60
CA ALA A 400 -24.60 68.39 30.61
C ALA A 400 -25.14 68.21 32.07
N LYS A 401 -24.23 68.11 33.06
CA LYS A 401 -24.39 68.23 34.54
C LYS A 401 -24.97 67.00 35.28
N SER A 402 -24.61 66.70 36.55
CA SER A 402 -23.56 67.30 37.42
C SER A 402 -23.03 66.30 38.48
N GLU A 403 -21.81 66.57 38.96
CA GLU A 403 -21.27 66.54 40.36
C GLU A 403 -22.07 65.84 41.48
N ARG A 404 -21.48 65.26 42.54
CA ARG A 404 -20.10 65.28 43.14
C ARG A 404 -19.94 64.00 44.02
N GLN A 405 -18.95 63.67 44.88
CA GLN A 405 -17.75 64.26 45.51
C GLN A 405 -16.83 63.09 46.02
N GLY A 406 -15.72 63.32 46.76
CA GLY A 406 -15.13 62.25 47.61
C GLY A 406 -13.60 62.16 47.80
N ALA A 407 -13.00 63.15 48.46
CA ALA A 407 -11.61 63.29 48.94
C ALA A 407 -10.76 62.05 49.39
N ILE A 408 -9.50 62.01 48.89
CA ILE A 408 -8.18 62.05 49.62
C ILE A 408 -7.86 60.91 50.64
N GLN A 409 -6.87 60.01 50.39
CA GLN A 409 -5.39 60.06 50.66
C GLN A 409 -4.99 59.76 52.15
N PRO A 410 -3.76 59.28 52.50
CA PRO A 410 -2.39 59.71 52.11
C PRO A 410 -1.59 58.67 51.27
N GLN A 411 -0.47 58.92 50.57
CA GLN A 411 0.89 59.45 50.92
C GLN A 411 1.73 58.51 51.84
N SER A 412 3.05 58.36 51.72
CA SER A 412 4.11 59.14 51.03
C SER A 412 5.37 58.32 50.68
N ARG A 413 6.23 58.85 49.76
CA ARG A 413 7.72 58.84 49.73
C ARG A 413 8.53 57.52 49.86
N ASP A 414 9.79 57.39 49.44
CA ASP A 414 10.80 58.27 48.79
C ASP A 414 11.57 57.44 47.72
N GLY A 415 12.68 57.93 47.15
CA GLY A 415 13.50 57.14 46.21
C GLY A 415 15.00 57.49 46.16
N ALA A 416 15.67 56.86 45.18
CA ALA A 416 17.05 57.05 44.72
C ALA A 416 18.23 56.45 45.53
N TYR A 417 19.08 55.70 44.83
CA TYR A 417 20.54 55.69 45.01
C TYR A 417 21.24 55.43 43.65
N ALA A 418 21.89 56.49 43.12
CA ALA A 418 23.12 56.58 42.29
C ALA A 418 23.59 55.46 41.29
N PRO A 419 24.48 55.77 40.32
CA PRO A 419 24.53 56.94 39.41
C PRO A 419 24.96 56.59 37.94
N LYS A 420 25.07 57.64 37.10
CA LYS A 420 25.96 57.92 35.92
C LYS A 420 26.96 56.81 35.43
N GLU A 421 27.41 56.74 34.16
CA GLU A 421 27.76 57.81 33.19
C GLU A 421 27.87 57.30 31.72
N ASN A 422 28.30 58.14 30.77
CA ASN A 422 28.49 57.83 29.33
C ASN A 422 29.96 57.52 28.95
N ARG A 423 30.19 56.87 27.78
CA ARG A 423 31.03 57.34 26.63
C ARG A 423 31.93 56.26 25.94
N ALA A 424 32.00 56.34 24.59
CA ALA A 424 33.09 55.87 23.69
C ALA A 424 33.33 54.35 23.46
N GLN A 425 33.92 53.87 22.35
CA GLN A 425 34.16 54.46 21.00
C GLN A 425 34.42 53.36 19.92
N THR A 426 34.17 53.69 18.65
CA THR A 426 34.61 53.03 17.38
C THR A 426 36.11 53.33 17.08
N PRO A 427 36.82 52.79 16.03
CA PRO A 427 36.31 52.49 14.66
C PRO A 427 37.04 51.49 13.68
N GLN A 428 36.45 51.31 12.47
CA GLN A 428 37.06 51.17 11.10
C GLN A 428 38.08 50.00 10.81
N GLU A 429 38.50 49.59 9.59
CA GLU A 429 38.20 49.81 8.13
C GLU A 429 38.89 48.67 7.31
N ASP A 430 38.80 48.54 5.96
CA ASP A 430 37.65 48.32 5.04
C ASP A 430 38.19 47.80 3.66
N GLY A 431 37.31 47.29 2.77
CA GLY A 431 37.62 46.82 1.40
C GLY A 431 38.19 45.39 1.33
N ALA A 432 38.13 44.64 0.23
CA ALA A 432 37.53 44.82 -1.12
C ALA A 432 37.31 43.39 -1.73
N GLN A 433 37.03 43.09 -3.01
CA GLN A 433 36.94 43.82 -4.29
C GLN A 433 36.01 43.03 -5.28
N THR A 434 36.28 43.02 -6.59
CA THR A 434 35.69 42.10 -7.60
C THR A 434 36.75 41.65 -8.60
N PRO A 435 36.47 40.67 -9.49
CA PRO A 435 36.43 41.04 -10.91
C PRO A 435 35.21 40.47 -11.70
N LYS A 436 35.09 40.90 -12.96
CA LYS A 436 34.10 40.48 -13.98
C LYS A 436 34.77 39.60 -15.06
N GLU A 437 34.03 39.42 -16.18
CA GLU A 437 34.45 38.97 -17.53
C GLU A 437 34.25 37.49 -17.86
N ASP A 438 33.79 37.09 -19.07
CA ASP A 438 33.05 37.82 -20.14
C ASP A 438 32.30 36.81 -21.06
N ARG A 439 31.43 37.32 -21.93
CA ARG A 439 31.02 36.79 -23.25
C ARG A 439 30.51 35.35 -23.42
N ALA A 440 29.18 35.29 -23.54
CA ALA A 440 28.42 34.73 -24.67
C ALA A 440 29.14 33.97 -25.82
N LYS A 441 28.51 32.84 -26.23
CA LYS A 441 28.01 32.65 -27.62
C LYS A 441 27.12 31.39 -27.76
N THR A 442 25.91 31.57 -28.31
CA THR A 442 25.30 30.58 -29.21
C THR A 442 25.91 30.72 -30.61
N PRO A 443 25.75 29.71 -31.47
CA PRO A 443 24.85 29.93 -32.61
C PRO A 443 23.82 28.81 -32.80
N GLN A 444 22.97 29.01 -33.81
CA GLN A 444 21.80 28.23 -34.19
C GLN A 444 22.10 27.45 -35.49
N GLU A 445 21.22 26.51 -35.87
CA GLU A 445 21.15 25.87 -37.20
C GLU A 445 22.36 25.00 -37.63
N ASP A 446 22.26 24.03 -38.55
CA ASP A 446 21.12 23.63 -39.40
C ASP A 446 21.14 22.11 -39.70
N GLY A 447 20.14 21.60 -40.43
CA GLY A 447 20.30 20.40 -41.28
C GLY A 447 19.48 19.17 -40.87
N ALA A 448 18.43 18.89 -41.64
CA ALA A 448 17.68 17.64 -41.54
C ALA A 448 18.26 16.51 -42.41
N GLN A 449 18.07 15.26 -42.00
CA GLN A 449 17.92 14.14 -42.95
C GLN A 449 17.24 12.90 -42.32
N THR A 450 16.33 12.31 -43.08
CA THR A 450 15.85 10.93 -42.90
C THR A 450 16.38 10.07 -44.05
N PRO A 451 16.61 8.78 -43.80
CA PRO A 451 15.77 7.78 -44.46
C PRO A 451 15.24 6.74 -43.45
N LYS A 452 14.01 6.21 -43.54
CA LYS A 452 13.34 5.44 -44.60
C LYS A 452 13.87 4.00 -44.81
N GLU A 453 13.01 3.06 -44.40
CA GLU A 453 12.69 1.77 -45.06
C GLU A 453 13.80 0.71 -45.22
N GLY A 454 13.71 -0.34 -44.39
CA GLY A 454 14.37 -1.64 -44.59
C GLY A 454 13.40 -2.78 -44.22
N ARG A 455 12.97 -3.56 -45.23
CA ARG A 455 11.93 -4.61 -45.14
C ARG A 455 12.57 -6.00 -45.16
N ALA A 456 11.80 -7.03 -44.78
CA ALA A 456 12.13 -8.49 -44.77
C ALA A 456 12.80 -8.99 -43.46
N GLN A 457 12.62 -10.24 -43.00
CA GLN A 457 11.72 -11.33 -43.44
C GLN A 457 11.49 -12.33 -42.28
N THR A 458 10.35 -13.05 -42.29
CA THR A 458 10.18 -14.32 -41.55
C THR A 458 10.43 -15.50 -42.51
N PRO A 459 10.88 -16.65 -41.98
CA PRO A 459 9.96 -17.79 -41.73
C PRO A 459 10.09 -18.32 -40.27
N LEU A 460 9.14 -19.00 -39.62
CA LEU A 460 8.14 -20.04 -39.98
C LEU A 460 8.73 -21.43 -40.29
N GLU A 461 8.72 -22.33 -39.30
CA GLU A 461 8.50 -23.80 -39.39
C GLU A 461 8.81 -24.44 -38.00
N ASP A 462 8.38 -25.66 -37.68
CA ASP A 462 6.97 -26.04 -37.45
C ASP A 462 6.87 -27.14 -36.34
N GLU A 463 5.66 -27.69 -36.14
CA GLU A 463 5.20 -28.74 -35.20
C GLU A 463 6.19 -29.79 -34.64
N GLY A 464 5.92 -30.27 -33.40
CA GLY A 464 6.75 -31.31 -32.77
C GLY A 464 6.22 -31.91 -31.44
N ALA A 465 4.92 -32.13 -31.28
CA ALA A 465 4.36 -32.63 -30.02
C ALA A 465 4.41 -34.16 -29.88
N GLN A 466 5.13 -34.70 -28.87
CA GLN A 466 4.92 -36.07 -28.40
C GLN A 466 5.37 -36.35 -26.95
N THR A 467 4.53 -37.11 -26.25
CA THR A 467 4.70 -37.77 -24.93
C THR A 467 3.96 -39.14 -25.05
N PRO A 468 3.97 -40.12 -24.10
CA PRO A 468 4.22 -39.99 -22.65
C PRO A 468 4.84 -41.22 -21.91
N ARG A 469 4.84 -41.15 -20.57
CA ARG A 469 5.03 -42.23 -19.56
C ARG A 469 6.47 -42.77 -19.42
N GLY A 470 6.98 -43.03 -18.21
CA GLY A 470 6.45 -42.75 -16.87
C GLY A 470 7.24 -43.47 -15.76
N GLY A 471 7.31 -42.91 -14.54
CA GLY A 471 8.04 -43.55 -13.42
C GLY A 471 7.97 -42.76 -12.11
N ARG A 472 7.37 -43.36 -11.07
CA ARG A 472 7.13 -42.74 -9.74
C ARG A 472 8.44 -42.42 -9.00
N SER A 473 8.52 -41.27 -8.31
CA SER A 473 8.36 -41.21 -6.82
C SER A 473 9.01 -40.00 -6.11
N ASN A 474 8.50 -39.74 -4.90
CA ASN A 474 9.24 -39.38 -3.67
C ASN A 474 9.45 -37.92 -3.20
N LYS A 475 9.40 -37.81 -1.86
CA LYS A 475 10.02 -36.84 -0.92
C LYS A 475 9.64 -35.34 -0.97
N LYS A 476 8.98 -34.92 0.12
CA LYS A 476 8.87 -33.53 0.60
C LYS A 476 10.27 -32.88 0.71
N ARG A 477 10.48 -31.70 0.14
CA ARG A 477 11.59 -30.79 0.47
C ARG A 477 11.05 -29.50 1.09
N LYS A 478 11.62 -29.06 2.21
CA LYS A 478 11.34 -27.74 2.81
C LYS A 478 12.10 -26.68 2.02
N PHE A 479 11.42 -25.62 1.56
CA PHE A 479 12.09 -24.46 0.96
C PHE A 479 12.10 -23.31 1.99
N LYS A 480 13.29 -22.91 2.45
CA LYS A 480 13.49 -21.68 3.25
C LYS A 480 14.09 -20.61 2.34
N GLY A 481 13.24 -19.89 1.60
CA GLY A 481 13.65 -18.70 0.85
C GLY A 481 13.60 -17.46 1.74
N ARG A 482 14.74 -16.81 1.97
CA ARG A 482 14.86 -15.58 2.79
C ARG A 482 14.77 -14.36 1.85
N LEU A 483 13.62 -13.66 1.84
CA LEU A 483 13.48 -12.45 1.02
C LEU A 483 14.50 -11.39 1.48
N LYS A 484 15.21 -10.79 0.53
CA LYS A 484 16.01 -9.58 0.76
C LYS A 484 15.08 -8.37 0.83
N SER A 485 15.34 -7.46 1.77
CA SER A 485 14.60 -6.21 1.93
C SER A 485 15.07 -5.17 0.92
N ILE A 486 14.13 -4.59 0.15
CA ILE A 486 14.38 -3.37 -0.63
C ILE A 486 14.22 -2.17 0.32
N SER A 487 15.18 -1.24 0.27
CA SER A 487 15.17 -0.01 1.05
C SER A 487 14.08 0.96 0.56
N ARG A 488 13.44 1.67 1.50
CA ARG A 488 12.58 2.83 1.20
C ARG A 488 13.37 4.10 1.49
N GLU A 489 13.56 4.93 0.47
CA GLU A 489 13.86 6.34 0.66
C GLU A 489 12.57 7.11 1.04
N PRO A 490 12.65 8.22 1.79
CA PRO A 490 11.50 9.02 2.15
C PRO A 490 11.05 9.93 1.00
N SER A 491 9.80 9.78 0.56
CA SER A 491 9.13 10.75 -0.32
C SER A 491 8.53 11.92 0.51
N PRO A 492 8.34 13.12 -0.08
CA PRO A 492 8.22 14.37 0.70
C PRO A 492 6.87 14.60 1.40
N ALA A 493 6.83 15.68 2.17
CA ALA A 493 5.69 16.20 2.92
C ALA A 493 4.41 16.41 2.06
N PRO A 494 3.21 16.37 2.65
CA PRO A 494 1.96 16.43 1.91
C PRO A 494 1.80 17.75 1.13
N GLY A 495 1.46 17.63 -0.16
CA GLY A 495 0.98 18.75 -0.96
C GLY A 495 -0.35 19.27 -0.43
N LEU A 496 -0.58 20.56 -0.62
CA LEU A 496 -1.73 21.34 -0.14
C LEU A 496 -3.08 20.63 -0.34
N ASN A 497 -3.92 20.65 0.69
CA ASN A 497 -5.34 20.36 0.54
C ASN A 497 -5.96 21.35 -0.46
N LEU A 498 -6.69 20.86 -1.47
CA LEU A 498 -7.73 21.68 -2.09
C LEU A 498 -8.94 21.71 -1.13
N GLU A 499 -9.01 22.75 -0.31
CA GLU A 499 -10.25 23.14 0.37
C GLU A 499 -11.27 23.59 -0.70
N GLY A 500 -11.99 22.63 -1.28
CA GLY A 500 -12.69 22.88 -2.54
C GLY A 500 -13.77 21.89 -2.98
N SER A 501 -14.27 20.99 -2.12
CA SER A 501 -15.59 20.38 -2.32
C SER A 501 -16.10 19.59 -1.10
N GLY A 502 -17.33 19.88 -0.66
CA GLY A 502 -18.07 19.08 0.32
C GLY A 502 -18.70 17.81 -0.27
N LEU A 503 -18.16 17.27 -1.37
CA LEU A 503 -18.88 16.33 -2.26
C LEU A 503 -18.39 14.88 -2.21
N LEU A 504 -17.27 14.59 -1.53
CA LEU A 504 -16.79 13.22 -1.40
C LEU A 504 -17.50 12.47 -0.25
N PRO A 505 -17.88 11.19 -0.43
CA PRO A 505 -18.37 10.36 0.66
C PRO A 505 -17.34 10.28 1.79
N ARG A 506 -17.79 10.25 3.05
CA ARG A 506 -16.92 10.16 4.23
C ARG A 506 -17.03 8.78 4.91
N PRO A 507 -15.92 8.16 5.31
CA PRO A 507 -15.94 6.95 6.12
C PRO A 507 -16.31 7.28 7.58
N ILE A 508 -17.03 6.38 8.22
CA ILE A 508 -17.24 6.34 9.67
C ILE A 508 -16.94 4.90 10.10
N PHE A 509 -15.90 4.68 10.90
CA PHE A 509 -15.61 3.35 11.43
C PHE A 509 -16.78 2.82 12.28
N SER A 510 -17.16 1.56 12.07
CA SER A 510 -18.33 0.94 12.73
C SER A 510 -17.94 -0.21 13.65
N CYS A 511 -17.06 -1.11 13.21
CA CYS A 511 -16.51 -2.20 14.02
C CYS A 511 -15.31 -2.87 13.33
N SER A 512 -14.59 -3.71 14.09
CA SER A 512 -13.61 -4.67 13.57
C SER A 512 -13.80 -6.02 14.26
N PHE A 513 -13.70 -7.12 13.51
CA PHE A 513 -13.86 -8.48 14.05
C PHE A 513 -12.96 -9.52 13.34
N PRO A 514 -12.51 -10.59 14.02
CA PRO A 514 -11.75 -11.67 13.42
C PRO A 514 -12.65 -12.67 12.68
N THR A 515 -12.20 -13.18 11.54
CA THR A 515 -12.91 -14.23 10.76
C THR A 515 -12.49 -15.66 11.14
N ARG A 516 -11.76 -15.81 12.26
CA ARG A 516 -11.23 -17.10 12.72
C ARG A 516 -12.24 -17.80 13.64
N MET A 517 -12.69 -18.97 13.24
CA MET A 517 -13.72 -19.75 13.94
C MET A 517 -13.13 -20.98 14.65
N PRO A 518 -13.78 -21.49 15.72
CA PRO A 518 -13.46 -22.80 16.29
C PRO A 518 -13.58 -23.90 15.21
N GLY A 519 -12.44 -24.50 14.86
CA GLY A 519 -12.31 -25.45 13.74
C GLY A 519 -11.27 -25.05 12.69
N ASP A 520 -10.91 -23.76 12.60
CA ASP A 520 -9.88 -23.27 11.68
C ASP A 520 -8.49 -23.81 12.02
N LYS A 521 -7.93 -24.59 11.09
CA LYS A 521 -6.59 -25.22 11.21
C LYS A 521 -5.46 -24.27 10.80
N ARG A 522 -5.78 -23.09 10.23
CA ARG A 522 -4.84 -22.06 9.76
C ARG A 522 -5.37 -20.66 10.05
N SER A 523 -4.49 -19.66 10.04
CA SER A 523 -4.92 -18.25 10.04
C SER A 523 -5.73 -17.96 8.76
N PRO A 524 -6.91 -17.32 8.85
CA PRO A 524 -7.75 -17.07 7.68
C PRO A 524 -7.03 -16.31 6.56
N ARG A 525 -7.17 -16.77 5.32
CA ARG A 525 -6.68 -16.06 4.12
C ARG A 525 -7.86 -15.63 3.27
N ILE A 526 -8.39 -14.45 3.60
CA ILE A 526 -9.51 -13.89 2.86
C ILE A 526 -9.03 -13.47 1.47
N THR A 527 -9.71 -13.98 0.45
CA THR A 527 -9.38 -13.75 -0.98
C THR A 527 -10.60 -13.32 -1.80
N GLY A 528 -11.79 -13.74 -1.37
CA GLY A 528 -13.07 -13.25 -1.88
C GLY A 528 -13.94 -12.76 -0.73
N LEU A 529 -14.74 -11.73 -1.00
CA LEU A 529 -15.63 -11.06 -0.06
C LEU A 529 -16.79 -10.44 -0.85
N CYS A 530 -18.03 -10.81 -0.54
CA CYS A 530 -19.21 -10.23 -1.18
C CYS A 530 -20.36 -10.04 -0.17
N PRO A 531 -21.38 -9.22 -0.50
CA PRO A 531 -22.64 -9.23 0.24
C PRO A 531 -23.31 -10.60 0.07
N PHE A 532 -24.05 -11.04 1.08
CA PHE A 532 -24.87 -12.26 1.05
C PHE A 532 -26.35 -11.97 1.30
N GLY A 533 -26.64 -10.93 2.07
CA GLY A 533 -27.98 -10.51 2.44
C GLY A 533 -27.95 -9.14 3.13
N PRO A 534 -29.11 -8.63 3.59
CA PRO A 534 -29.17 -7.34 4.28
C PRO A 534 -28.29 -7.36 5.52
N ARG A 535 -27.26 -6.49 5.55
CA ARG A 535 -26.23 -6.46 6.60
C ARG A 535 -25.49 -7.80 6.82
N GLU A 536 -25.36 -8.66 5.81
CA GLU A 536 -24.65 -9.93 5.86
C GLU A 536 -23.59 -10.05 4.75
N ILE A 537 -22.42 -10.60 5.07
CA ILE A 537 -21.29 -10.86 4.16
C ILE A 537 -20.97 -12.35 4.05
N LEU A 538 -20.51 -12.76 2.85
CA LEU A 538 -19.90 -14.06 2.61
C LEU A 538 -18.39 -13.88 2.39
N VAL A 539 -17.61 -14.68 3.10
CA VAL A 539 -16.15 -14.56 3.23
C VAL A 539 -15.49 -15.85 2.73
N ALA A 540 -14.67 -15.76 1.68
CA ALA A 540 -13.92 -16.90 1.13
C ALA A 540 -12.52 -17.02 1.76
N ASP A 541 -12.35 -18.04 2.59
CA ASP A 541 -11.10 -18.39 3.27
C ASP A 541 -10.39 -19.54 2.54
N GLU A 542 -9.48 -19.17 1.63
CA GLU A 542 -8.73 -20.08 0.76
C GLU A 542 -7.94 -21.14 1.56
N GLN A 543 -7.41 -20.74 2.72
CA GLN A 543 -6.52 -21.56 3.56
C GLN A 543 -7.27 -22.57 4.43
N ASN A 544 -8.43 -22.20 4.96
CA ASN A 544 -9.28 -23.14 5.71
C ASN A 544 -10.32 -23.86 4.83
N ARG A 545 -10.41 -23.53 3.53
CA ARG A 545 -11.34 -24.12 2.55
C ARG A 545 -12.81 -23.94 2.93
N ALA A 546 -13.17 -22.72 3.30
CA ALA A 546 -14.51 -22.41 3.80
C ALA A 546 -15.08 -21.13 3.17
N LEU A 547 -16.39 -21.15 2.93
CA LEU A 547 -17.20 -19.95 2.71
C LEU A 547 -17.94 -19.65 4.02
N LYS A 548 -17.54 -18.59 4.73
CA LYS A 548 -18.05 -18.24 6.06
C LYS A 548 -19.01 -17.06 5.97
N ARG A 549 -20.15 -17.14 6.67
CA ARG A 549 -21.16 -16.08 6.73
C ARG A 549 -21.00 -15.27 8.02
N PHE A 550 -21.03 -13.94 7.93
CA PHE A 550 -20.98 -13.04 9.08
C PHE A 550 -21.96 -11.88 8.90
N SER A 551 -22.54 -11.39 10.00
CA SER A 551 -23.23 -10.09 10.01
C SER A 551 -22.22 -8.93 9.97
N LEU A 552 -22.69 -7.73 9.65
CA LEU A 552 -21.89 -6.50 9.79
C LEU A 552 -21.56 -6.12 11.25
N SER A 553 -22.13 -6.81 12.25
CA SER A 553 -21.71 -6.71 13.67
C SER A 553 -20.61 -7.71 14.05
N GLY A 554 -20.28 -8.67 13.18
CA GLY A 554 -19.29 -9.72 13.43
C GLY A 554 -19.86 -11.04 13.95
N ASP A 555 -21.19 -11.16 14.07
CA ASP A 555 -21.82 -12.42 14.48
C ASP A 555 -21.64 -13.46 13.37
N TYR A 556 -21.11 -14.64 13.71
CA TYR A 556 -21.02 -15.76 12.78
C TYR A 556 -22.42 -16.33 12.48
N ARG A 557 -22.78 -16.39 11.20
CA ARG A 557 -24.09 -16.84 10.71
C ARG A 557 -24.05 -18.25 10.09
N GLY A 558 -22.92 -18.94 10.21
CA GLY A 558 -22.69 -20.29 9.67
C GLY A 558 -21.70 -20.30 8.50
N ALA A 559 -21.64 -21.43 7.79
CA ALA A 559 -20.84 -21.59 6.59
C ALA A 559 -21.70 -22.13 5.46
N VAL A 560 -21.37 -21.74 4.22
CA VAL A 560 -21.89 -22.38 3.00
C VAL A 560 -20.95 -23.55 2.70
N PRO A 561 -21.43 -24.81 2.66
CA PRO A 561 -20.57 -25.96 2.38
C PRO A 561 -19.94 -25.87 0.98
N VAL A 562 -18.67 -26.25 0.86
CA VAL A 562 -17.96 -26.31 -0.44
C VAL A 562 -17.63 -27.76 -0.79
N PRO A 563 -17.62 -28.13 -2.09
CA PRO A 563 -17.28 -29.48 -2.53
C PRO A 563 -15.86 -29.88 -2.12
N GLU A 564 -15.66 -31.15 -1.81
CA GLU A 564 -14.38 -31.65 -1.29
C GLU A 564 -13.16 -31.26 -2.13
N GLY A 565 -12.08 -30.89 -1.45
CA GLY A 565 -10.82 -30.49 -2.07
C GLY A 565 -10.79 -29.06 -2.64
N CYS A 566 -11.93 -28.37 -2.75
CA CYS A 566 -11.96 -26.99 -3.25
C CYS A 566 -11.35 -26.00 -2.25
N SER A 567 -10.56 -25.05 -2.75
CA SER A 567 -10.20 -23.81 -2.05
C SER A 567 -10.89 -22.66 -2.79
N PRO A 568 -11.98 -22.06 -2.27
CA PRO A 568 -12.62 -20.92 -2.90
C PRO A 568 -11.68 -19.71 -2.85
N CYS A 569 -11.55 -18.96 -3.95
CA CYS A 569 -10.68 -17.78 -4.02
C CYS A 569 -11.41 -16.46 -4.37
N SER A 570 -12.38 -16.48 -5.30
CA SER A 570 -13.27 -15.33 -5.55
C SER A 570 -14.71 -15.80 -5.44
N VAL A 571 -15.62 -14.96 -4.95
CA VAL A 571 -17.00 -15.33 -4.59
C VAL A 571 -17.97 -14.20 -4.86
N ALA A 572 -19.16 -14.54 -5.34
CA ALA A 572 -20.30 -13.64 -5.49
C ALA A 572 -21.61 -14.37 -5.11
N ALA A 573 -22.53 -13.67 -4.46
CA ALA A 573 -23.89 -14.16 -4.23
C ALA A 573 -24.81 -13.78 -5.40
N LEU A 574 -25.71 -14.69 -5.76
CA LEU A 574 -26.74 -14.54 -6.79
C LEU A 574 -28.12 -14.83 -6.17
N GLN A 575 -29.20 -14.68 -6.94
CA GLN A 575 -30.54 -15.05 -6.47
C GLN A 575 -30.61 -16.56 -6.14
N GLY A 576 -30.65 -16.90 -4.85
CA GLY A 576 -30.75 -18.30 -4.39
C GLY A 576 -29.51 -19.17 -4.64
N ALA A 577 -28.35 -18.59 -4.98
CA ALA A 577 -27.14 -19.33 -5.31
C ALA A 577 -25.85 -18.57 -4.94
N VAL A 578 -24.74 -19.29 -4.84
CA VAL A 578 -23.39 -18.73 -4.65
C VAL A 578 -22.50 -19.19 -5.80
N ALA A 579 -21.90 -18.23 -6.51
CA ALA A 579 -20.85 -18.52 -7.46
C ALA A 579 -19.47 -18.31 -6.82
N PHE A 580 -18.54 -19.25 -7.06
CA PHE A 580 -17.14 -19.07 -6.64
C PHE A 580 -16.15 -19.73 -7.59
N SER A 581 -14.94 -19.16 -7.66
CA SER A 581 -13.81 -19.76 -8.36
C SER A 581 -12.95 -20.59 -7.42
N ALA A 582 -12.46 -21.73 -7.91
CA ALA A 582 -11.48 -22.56 -7.21
C ALA A 582 -10.54 -23.24 -8.22
N GLY A 583 -9.32 -22.71 -8.35
CA GLY A 583 -8.38 -23.08 -9.41
C GLY A 583 -8.91 -22.68 -10.79
N ALA A 584 -8.73 -23.55 -11.80
CA ALA A 584 -9.24 -23.38 -13.16
C ALA A 584 -10.71 -23.82 -13.33
N ARG A 585 -11.56 -23.53 -12.34
CA ARG A 585 -12.99 -23.86 -12.36
C ARG A 585 -13.84 -22.76 -11.71
N LEU A 586 -15.01 -22.53 -12.30
CA LEU A 586 -16.13 -21.80 -11.73
C LEU A 586 -17.18 -22.83 -11.24
N TYR A 587 -17.72 -22.61 -10.04
CA TYR A 587 -18.80 -23.40 -9.46
C TYR A 587 -20.00 -22.50 -9.18
N LEU A 588 -21.21 -23.00 -9.40
CA LEU A 588 -22.44 -22.45 -8.85
C LEU A 588 -23.04 -23.48 -7.90
N ILE A 589 -23.31 -23.07 -6.67
CA ILE A 589 -23.86 -23.92 -5.60
C ILE A 589 -25.11 -23.30 -4.97
N SER A 590 -25.98 -24.13 -4.38
CA SER A 590 -27.01 -23.66 -3.45
C SER A 590 -26.39 -23.13 -2.15
N PRO A 591 -27.13 -22.36 -1.32
CA PRO A 591 -26.68 -21.97 0.03
C PRO A 591 -26.35 -23.16 0.93
N ASP A 592 -26.96 -24.32 0.67
CA ASP A 592 -26.78 -25.58 1.38
C ASP A 592 -25.59 -26.41 0.86
N GLY A 593 -24.94 -25.95 -0.22
CA GLY A 593 -23.70 -26.53 -0.78
C GLY A 593 -23.90 -27.50 -1.94
N GLU A 594 -25.12 -27.72 -2.42
CA GLU A 594 -25.38 -28.57 -3.59
C GLU A 594 -24.84 -27.94 -4.87
N VAL A 595 -24.12 -28.71 -5.70
CA VAL A 595 -23.53 -28.18 -6.94
C VAL A 595 -24.56 -28.19 -8.06
N GLN A 596 -25.10 -27.01 -8.36
CA GLN A 596 -25.99 -26.80 -9.52
C GLN A 596 -25.23 -27.05 -10.83
N TRP A 597 -24.04 -26.45 -10.97
CA TRP A 597 -23.11 -26.77 -12.06
C TRP A 597 -21.66 -26.36 -11.76
N ARG A 598 -20.75 -26.82 -12.61
CA ARG A 598 -19.33 -26.44 -12.62
C ARG A 598 -18.84 -26.28 -14.06
N ARG A 599 -18.10 -25.20 -14.34
CA ARG A 599 -17.43 -24.95 -15.62
C ARG A 599 -15.91 -25.00 -15.45
N ALA A 600 -15.22 -25.61 -16.41
CA ALA A 600 -13.77 -25.52 -16.52
C ALA A 600 -13.41 -24.21 -17.23
N LEU A 601 -12.45 -23.48 -16.69
CA LEU A 601 -11.97 -22.21 -17.24
C LEU A 601 -10.68 -22.47 -18.03
N SER A 602 -10.53 -21.81 -19.18
CA SER A 602 -9.39 -22.04 -20.08
C SER A 602 -8.12 -21.33 -19.61
N LEU A 603 -6.99 -22.04 -19.69
CA LEU A 603 -5.63 -21.59 -19.33
C LEU A 603 -5.38 -21.39 -17.81
N SER A 604 -4.11 -21.50 -17.41
CA SER A 604 -3.71 -21.58 -16.01
C SER A 604 -3.46 -20.21 -15.38
N GLN A 605 -4.51 -19.51 -14.96
CA GLN A 605 -4.38 -18.38 -14.04
C GLN A 605 -4.46 -18.83 -12.57
N ALA A 606 -3.74 -18.13 -11.68
CA ALA A 606 -3.65 -18.49 -10.26
C ALA A 606 -4.97 -18.26 -9.48
N SER A 607 -5.79 -17.33 -9.94
CA SER A 607 -7.12 -17.02 -9.41
C SER A 607 -7.97 -16.36 -10.50
N HIS A 608 -9.22 -16.77 -10.62
CA HIS A 608 -10.20 -16.16 -11.53
C HIS A 608 -11.13 -15.25 -10.73
N ALA A 609 -11.26 -13.98 -11.13
CA ALA A 609 -12.16 -13.04 -10.46
C ALA A 609 -13.62 -13.33 -10.82
N VAL A 610 -14.53 -13.26 -9.85
CA VAL A 610 -15.97 -13.58 -10.01
C VAL A 610 -16.82 -12.40 -9.52
N ALA A 611 -17.83 -12.02 -10.29
CA ALA A 611 -18.81 -10.99 -9.94
C ALA A 611 -20.23 -11.44 -10.33
N ALA A 612 -21.23 -11.10 -9.54
CA ALA A 612 -22.64 -11.28 -9.91
C ALA A 612 -23.16 -10.01 -10.62
N MET A 613 -23.97 -10.17 -11.66
CA MET A 613 -24.64 -9.04 -12.31
C MET A 613 -25.62 -8.35 -11.36
N PRO A 614 -25.96 -7.05 -11.54
CA PRO A 614 -26.89 -6.32 -10.66
C PRO A 614 -28.28 -6.95 -10.53
N SER A 615 -28.72 -7.68 -11.56
CA SER A 615 -29.94 -8.49 -11.61
C SER A 615 -29.88 -9.77 -10.76
N GLY A 616 -28.69 -10.25 -10.40
CA GLY A 616 -28.47 -11.49 -9.65
C GLY A 616 -28.81 -12.78 -10.41
N ASP A 617 -29.04 -12.70 -11.72
CA ASP A 617 -29.43 -13.79 -12.64
C ASP A 617 -28.26 -14.41 -13.41
N ARG A 618 -27.08 -13.78 -13.34
CA ARG A 618 -25.89 -14.07 -14.14
C ARG A 618 -24.62 -13.82 -13.33
N VAL A 619 -23.61 -14.64 -13.60
CA VAL A 619 -22.26 -14.52 -13.04
C VAL A 619 -21.26 -14.20 -14.15
N ALA A 620 -20.42 -13.20 -13.92
CA ALA A 620 -19.27 -12.86 -14.74
C ALA A 620 -17.98 -13.40 -14.12
N VAL A 621 -17.09 -13.90 -14.96
CA VAL A 621 -15.77 -14.41 -14.57
C VAL A 621 -14.67 -13.85 -15.47
N SER A 622 -13.56 -13.44 -14.88
CA SER A 622 -12.32 -13.07 -15.59
C SER A 622 -11.56 -14.33 -15.97
N VAL A 623 -11.23 -14.48 -17.27
CA VAL A 623 -10.49 -15.63 -17.83
C VAL A 623 -9.45 -15.11 -18.82
N SER A 624 -8.18 -15.06 -18.43
CA SER A 624 -7.05 -14.61 -19.27
C SER A 624 -7.26 -13.23 -19.94
N GLY A 625 -7.85 -12.29 -19.20
CA GLY A 625 -8.14 -10.94 -19.70
C GLY A 625 -9.44 -10.82 -20.53
N HIS A 626 -10.13 -11.94 -20.79
CA HIS A 626 -11.52 -11.95 -21.24
C HIS A 626 -12.46 -11.81 -20.04
N VAL A 627 -13.65 -11.26 -20.27
CA VAL A 627 -14.80 -11.44 -19.38
C VAL A 627 -15.75 -12.42 -20.04
N GLU A 628 -16.15 -13.46 -19.31
CA GLU A 628 -17.18 -14.43 -19.71
C GLU A 628 -18.35 -14.34 -18.74
N VAL A 629 -19.58 -14.26 -19.26
CA VAL A 629 -20.80 -14.16 -18.45
C VAL A 629 -21.65 -15.39 -18.67
N TYR A 630 -22.01 -16.07 -17.58
CA TYR A 630 -22.81 -17.29 -17.55
C TYR A 630 -24.16 -17.04 -16.87
N ASN A 631 -25.23 -17.70 -17.34
CA ASN A 631 -26.55 -17.69 -16.70
C ASN A 631 -26.67 -18.76 -15.58
N MET A 632 -27.83 -18.82 -14.91
CA MET A 632 -28.09 -19.81 -13.86
C MET A 632 -28.04 -21.26 -14.35
N GLU A 633 -28.30 -21.50 -15.64
CA GLU A 633 -28.18 -22.79 -16.30
C GLU A 633 -26.72 -23.13 -16.69
N GLY A 634 -25.78 -22.26 -16.36
CA GLY A 634 -24.35 -22.42 -16.64
C GLY A 634 -23.98 -22.33 -18.12
N SER A 635 -24.85 -21.81 -18.96
CA SER A 635 -24.58 -21.52 -20.38
C SER A 635 -23.91 -20.16 -20.55
N LEU A 636 -23.00 -20.04 -21.52
CA LEU A 636 -22.29 -18.79 -21.80
C LEU A 636 -23.24 -17.81 -22.52
N ALA A 637 -23.58 -16.70 -21.84
CA ALA A 637 -24.47 -15.66 -22.35
C ALA A 637 -23.74 -14.58 -23.16
N THR A 638 -22.53 -14.20 -22.76
CA THR A 638 -21.64 -13.33 -23.57
C THR A 638 -20.16 -13.52 -23.20
N ARG A 639 -19.27 -13.20 -24.13
CA ARG A 639 -17.82 -13.14 -23.93
C ARG A 639 -17.23 -11.97 -24.70
N PHE A 640 -16.46 -11.12 -24.01
CA PHE A 640 -15.81 -9.96 -24.61
C PHE A 640 -14.38 -9.75 -24.10
N ILE A 641 -13.69 -8.74 -24.66
CA ILE A 641 -12.40 -8.24 -24.22
C ILE A 641 -12.57 -6.74 -23.94
N PRO A 642 -12.22 -6.23 -22.76
CA PRO A 642 -12.23 -4.78 -22.49
C PRO A 642 -11.25 -4.04 -23.41
N GLY A 643 -11.79 -3.22 -24.31
CA GLY A 643 -11.03 -2.56 -25.37
C GLY A 643 -10.85 -3.39 -26.64
N GLY A 644 -11.72 -4.38 -26.86
CA GLY A 644 -11.81 -5.14 -28.11
C GLY A 644 -10.64 -6.09 -28.40
N LYS A 645 -10.64 -6.67 -29.61
CA LYS A 645 -9.71 -7.75 -30.01
C LYS A 645 -8.22 -7.38 -29.92
N ALA A 646 -7.88 -6.10 -30.06
CA ALA A 646 -6.50 -5.61 -29.94
C ALA A 646 -5.91 -5.80 -28.53
N ASN A 647 -6.74 -5.86 -27.49
CA ASN A 647 -6.31 -6.06 -26.10
C ASN A 647 -6.17 -7.55 -25.70
N ARG A 648 -6.31 -8.50 -26.63
CA ARG A 648 -6.25 -9.94 -26.35
C ARG A 648 -4.87 -10.34 -25.80
N GLY A 649 -4.83 -10.86 -24.59
CA GLY A 649 -3.59 -11.25 -23.89
C GLY A 649 -2.79 -10.08 -23.32
N LEU A 650 -3.20 -8.83 -23.55
CA LEU A 650 -2.54 -7.64 -23.00
C LEU A 650 -3.07 -7.22 -21.63
N ARG A 651 -4.16 -7.83 -21.15
CA ARG A 651 -4.83 -7.51 -19.87
C ARG A 651 -4.86 -8.70 -18.93
N ALA A 652 -4.73 -8.45 -17.63
CA ALA A 652 -4.88 -9.46 -16.58
C ALA A 652 -5.77 -8.95 -15.44
N LEU A 653 -7.10 -9.09 -15.60
CA LEU A 653 -8.07 -8.68 -14.59
C LEU A 653 -8.07 -9.64 -13.39
N VAL A 654 -7.39 -9.28 -12.31
CA VAL A 654 -7.25 -10.09 -11.09
C VAL A 654 -8.39 -9.85 -10.09
N PHE A 655 -9.03 -8.68 -10.17
CA PHE A 655 -10.30 -8.38 -9.51
C PHE A 655 -11.31 -7.87 -10.54
N LEU A 656 -12.58 -8.18 -10.31
CA LEU A 656 -13.71 -7.83 -11.17
C LEU A 656 -14.93 -7.54 -10.29
N THR A 657 -15.70 -6.52 -10.63
CA THR A 657 -16.98 -6.18 -9.99
C THR A 657 -17.88 -5.49 -11.01
N THR A 658 -19.18 -5.35 -10.73
CA THR A 658 -20.15 -4.67 -11.60
C THR A 658 -20.77 -3.48 -10.90
N SER A 659 -20.91 -2.35 -11.60
CA SER A 659 -21.65 -1.19 -11.11
C SER A 659 -23.17 -1.46 -11.15
N PRO A 660 -24.00 -0.70 -10.41
CA PRO A 660 -25.46 -0.81 -10.47
C PRO A 660 -26.05 -0.65 -11.87
N GLN A 661 -25.35 0.06 -12.78
CA GLN A 661 -25.74 0.28 -14.16
C GLN A 661 -25.37 -0.89 -15.09
N GLY A 662 -24.72 -1.95 -14.59
CA GLY A 662 -24.28 -3.11 -15.37
C GLY A 662 -22.89 -2.97 -16.02
N ASN A 663 -22.15 -1.91 -15.72
CA ASN A 663 -20.78 -1.72 -16.21
C ASN A 663 -19.80 -2.60 -15.43
N PHE A 664 -18.79 -3.14 -16.10
CA PHE A 664 -17.73 -3.96 -15.51
C PHE A 664 -16.54 -3.11 -15.11
N VAL A 665 -16.11 -3.23 -13.85
CA VAL A 665 -14.92 -2.58 -13.30
C VAL A 665 -13.90 -3.66 -12.96
N GLY A 666 -12.70 -3.58 -13.56
CA GLY A 666 -11.65 -4.60 -13.40
C GLY A 666 -10.29 -4.00 -13.04
N SER A 667 -9.58 -4.67 -12.13
CA SER A 667 -8.20 -4.33 -11.75
C SER A 667 -7.21 -5.12 -12.62
N ASP A 668 -6.55 -4.44 -13.55
CA ASP A 668 -5.60 -5.00 -14.51
C ASP A 668 -4.17 -4.98 -13.96
N TRP A 669 -3.66 -6.16 -13.63
CA TRP A 669 -2.28 -6.32 -13.12
C TRP A 669 -1.22 -6.30 -14.23
N GLN A 670 -1.61 -6.45 -15.50
CA GLN A 670 -0.69 -6.44 -16.63
C GLN A 670 -0.43 -5.03 -17.15
N GLN A 671 -1.49 -4.19 -17.19
CA GLN A 671 -1.39 -2.79 -17.61
C GLN A 671 -1.30 -1.79 -16.44
N ASN A 672 -1.25 -2.32 -15.20
CA ASN A 672 -1.24 -1.59 -13.93
C ASN A 672 -2.34 -0.51 -13.87
N SER A 673 -3.59 -0.92 -14.11
CA SER A 673 -4.70 -0.01 -14.34
C SER A 673 -6.03 -0.48 -13.74
N VAL A 674 -6.99 0.43 -13.58
CA VAL A 674 -8.40 0.07 -13.35
C VAL A 674 -9.19 0.43 -14.59
N VAL A 675 -9.80 -0.56 -15.24
CA VAL A 675 -10.59 -0.37 -16.46
C VAL A 675 -12.08 -0.45 -16.13
N VAL A 676 -12.86 0.49 -16.67
CA VAL A 676 -14.33 0.51 -16.63
C VAL A 676 -14.83 0.29 -18.05
N CYS A 677 -15.70 -0.70 -18.25
CA CYS A 677 -16.26 -1.04 -19.57
C CYS A 677 -17.73 -1.44 -19.50
N ASP A 678 -18.43 -1.35 -20.63
CA ASP A 678 -19.84 -1.74 -20.76
C ASP A 678 -20.02 -3.26 -20.92
N GLY A 679 -21.27 -3.71 -21.10
CA GLY A 679 -21.60 -5.11 -21.36
C GLY A 679 -21.20 -5.66 -22.74
N LEU A 680 -20.64 -4.83 -23.62
CA LEU A 680 -20.11 -5.20 -24.93
C LEU A 680 -18.56 -5.22 -24.94
N GLY A 681 -17.91 -4.70 -23.90
CA GLY A 681 -16.47 -4.57 -23.77
C GLY A 681 -15.89 -3.25 -24.30
N GLN A 682 -16.73 -2.25 -24.60
CA GLN A 682 -16.29 -0.89 -24.88
C GLN A 682 -15.79 -0.24 -23.59
N VAL A 683 -14.58 0.34 -23.61
CA VAL A 683 -14.01 1.03 -22.44
C VAL A 683 -14.69 2.39 -22.27
N ILE A 684 -15.31 2.58 -21.11
CA ILE A 684 -15.94 3.84 -20.67
C ILE A 684 -14.88 4.78 -20.09
N GLY A 685 -13.86 4.22 -19.44
CA GLY A 685 -12.67 4.93 -18.98
C GLY A 685 -11.65 3.99 -18.33
N GLU A 686 -10.42 4.47 -18.13
CA GLU A 686 -9.34 3.67 -17.56
C GLU A 686 -8.37 4.53 -16.75
N TYR A 687 -8.11 4.13 -15.50
CA TYR A 687 -7.18 4.82 -14.61
C TYR A 687 -5.77 4.23 -14.66
N ARG A 688 -4.76 5.06 -14.98
CA ARG A 688 -3.32 4.74 -14.90
C ARG A 688 -2.50 5.83 -14.19
N GLY A 689 -3.16 6.67 -13.39
CA GLY A 689 -2.55 7.86 -12.80
C GLY A 689 -1.70 7.58 -11.55
N PRO A 690 -0.98 8.61 -11.05
CA PRO A 690 -0.04 8.48 -9.93
C PRO A 690 -0.69 8.06 -8.59
N GLY A 691 -2.02 8.14 -8.46
CA GLY A 691 -2.75 7.66 -7.27
C GLY A 691 -2.66 6.14 -7.04
N LEU A 692 -2.22 5.36 -8.03
CA LEU A 692 -1.86 3.95 -7.82
C LEU A 692 -0.54 3.78 -7.05
N HIS A 693 0.24 4.86 -6.85
CA HIS A 693 1.56 4.85 -6.20
C HIS A 693 2.55 3.82 -6.79
N GLY A 694 2.45 3.54 -8.10
CA GLY A 694 3.24 2.50 -8.79
C GLY A 694 2.93 1.06 -8.34
N CYS A 695 1.89 0.85 -7.53
CA CYS A 695 1.49 -0.44 -7.00
C CYS A 695 0.42 -1.10 -7.88
N GLN A 696 0.31 -2.43 -7.80
CA GLN A 696 -0.72 -3.17 -8.52
C GLN A 696 -2.12 -2.87 -7.94
N PRO A 697 -3.14 -2.62 -8.78
CA PRO A 697 -4.48 -2.32 -8.31
C PRO A 697 -5.10 -3.55 -7.64
N GLY A 698 -5.49 -3.41 -6.37
CA GLY A 698 -6.11 -4.48 -5.59
C GLY A 698 -7.61 -4.62 -5.84
N SER A 699 -8.32 -5.09 -4.83
CA SER A 699 -9.77 -5.29 -4.90
C SER A 699 -10.54 -4.00 -5.19
N VAL A 700 -11.46 -4.07 -6.15
CA VAL A 700 -12.45 -3.03 -6.47
C VAL A 700 -13.83 -3.41 -5.94
N SER A 701 -14.60 -2.41 -5.51
CA SER A 701 -16.03 -2.52 -5.20
C SER A 701 -16.75 -1.22 -5.55
N VAL A 702 -18.05 -1.28 -5.87
CA VAL A 702 -18.83 -0.11 -6.33
C VAL A 702 -20.00 0.16 -5.39
N ASP A 703 -20.37 1.43 -5.20
CA ASP A 703 -21.57 1.81 -4.43
C ASP A 703 -22.84 2.00 -5.28
N LYS A 704 -23.94 2.40 -4.63
CA LYS A 704 -25.23 2.65 -5.29
C LYS A 704 -25.24 3.87 -6.24
N LYS A 705 -24.27 4.79 -6.12
CA LYS A 705 -24.11 5.94 -7.03
C LYS A 705 -23.18 5.61 -8.20
N GLY A 706 -22.36 4.57 -8.08
CA GLY A 706 -21.36 4.15 -9.07
C GLY A 706 -19.93 4.52 -8.70
N TYR A 707 -19.67 5.06 -7.50
CA TYR A 707 -18.30 5.37 -7.06
C TYR A 707 -17.52 4.08 -6.83
N ILE A 708 -16.27 4.05 -7.31
CA ILE A 708 -15.40 2.88 -7.28
C ILE A 708 -14.42 3.03 -6.11
N PHE A 709 -14.41 2.04 -5.22
CA PHE A 709 -13.50 1.96 -4.08
C PHE A 709 -12.41 0.93 -4.43
N LEU A 710 -11.19 1.41 -4.64
CA LEU A 710 -10.02 0.62 -5.03
C LEU A 710 -9.08 0.41 -3.83
N THR A 711 -8.82 -0.84 -3.49
CA THR A 711 -7.85 -1.22 -2.45
C THR A 711 -6.42 -1.15 -2.99
N LEU A 712 -5.52 -0.44 -2.30
CA LEU A 712 -4.09 -0.40 -2.59
C LEU A 712 -3.31 -0.97 -1.39
N ARG A 713 -2.89 -2.23 -1.54
CA ARG A 713 -2.45 -3.08 -0.43
C ARG A 713 -1.05 -2.74 0.09
N GLU A 714 -0.16 -2.34 -0.79
CA GLU A 714 1.26 -2.09 -0.53
C GLU A 714 1.51 -0.72 0.14
N VAL A 715 0.54 0.20 0.01
CA VAL A 715 0.51 1.53 0.63
C VAL A 715 -0.54 1.67 1.75
N ASN A 716 -1.26 0.60 2.11
CA ASN A 716 -2.31 0.60 3.14
C ASN A 716 -3.42 1.66 2.92
N LYS A 717 -3.95 1.75 1.69
CA LYS A 717 -5.02 2.71 1.34
C LYS A 717 -6.24 2.02 0.71
N VAL A 718 -7.37 2.71 0.77
CA VAL A 718 -8.46 2.58 -0.22
C VAL A 718 -8.64 3.95 -0.85
N VAL A 719 -8.55 4.03 -2.17
CA VAL A 719 -8.80 5.27 -2.93
C VAL A 719 -10.18 5.21 -3.58
N ILE A 720 -10.79 6.37 -3.79
CA ILE A 720 -12.10 6.51 -4.45
C ILE A 720 -11.92 7.10 -5.86
N LEU A 721 -12.62 6.52 -6.83
CA LEU A 721 -12.74 6.99 -8.21
C LEU A 721 -14.21 7.25 -8.56
N ASP A 722 -14.44 8.11 -9.55
CA ASP A 722 -15.76 8.38 -10.12
C ASP A 722 -16.29 7.17 -10.94
N PRO A 723 -17.56 7.18 -11.40
CA PRO A 723 -18.13 6.11 -12.22
C PRO A 723 -17.49 5.93 -13.62
N LYS A 724 -16.57 6.82 -14.04
CA LYS A 724 -15.79 6.73 -15.28
C LYS A 724 -14.36 6.25 -15.02
N GLY A 725 -13.93 6.12 -13.77
CA GLY A 725 -12.56 5.77 -13.39
C GLY A 725 -11.62 6.95 -13.17
N SER A 726 -12.10 8.19 -13.05
CA SER A 726 -11.26 9.33 -12.65
C SER A 726 -10.97 9.25 -11.14
N LEU A 727 -9.72 9.34 -10.70
CA LEU A 727 -9.39 9.41 -9.26
C LEU A 727 -10.01 10.66 -8.63
N LEU A 728 -10.69 10.48 -7.49
CA LEU A 728 -11.24 11.56 -6.68
C LEU A 728 -10.42 11.80 -5.40
N GLY A 729 -9.76 10.77 -4.83
CA GLY A 729 -8.82 10.95 -3.71
C GLY A 729 -8.60 9.69 -2.86
N ASP A 730 -7.90 9.86 -1.73
CA ASP A 730 -7.83 8.87 -0.67
C ASP A 730 -9.18 8.81 0.08
N PHE A 731 -9.75 7.62 0.27
CA PHE A 731 -10.98 7.41 1.05
C PHE A 731 -10.69 6.77 2.42
N LEU A 732 -9.77 5.80 2.47
CA LEU A 732 -9.21 5.25 3.72
C LEU A 732 -7.69 5.17 3.61
N THR A 733 -7.03 5.28 4.76
CA THR A 733 -5.57 5.29 4.90
C THR A 733 -5.14 4.43 6.08
N ALA A 734 -3.83 4.25 6.29
CA ALA A 734 -3.28 3.55 7.46
C ALA A 734 -3.78 4.10 8.81
N TYR A 735 -4.15 5.38 8.88
CA TYR A 735 -4.78 6.01 10.06
C TYR A 735 -6.07 5.27 10.49
N HIS A 736 -6.83 4.76 9.53
CA HIS A 736 -8.09 4.06 9.73
C HIS A 736 -7.90 2.58 10.14
N GLY A 737 -6.75 2.23 10.73
CA GLY A 737 -6.39 0.87 11.13
C GLY A 737 -6.16 -0.12 9.98
N LEU A 738 -5.92 0.36 8.75
CA LEU A 738 -5.69 -0.50 7.59
C LEU A 738 -4.27 -1.09 7.60
N GLU A 739 -4.14 -2.41 7.83
CA GLU A 739 -2.90 -3.14 7.61
C GLU A 739 -3.00 -4.14 6.46
N LYS A 740 -2.30 -3.84 5.35
CA LYS A 740 -2.21 -4.66 4.13
C LYS A 740 -3.59 -5.18 3.67
N PRO A 741 -4.57 -4.30 3.41
CA PRO A 741 -5.92 -4.69 3.03
C PRO A 741 -5.92 -5.56 1.77
N ARG A 742 -6.81 -6.55 1.71
CA ARG A 742 -6.81 -7.61 0.68
C ARG A 742 -8.00 -7.48 -0.27
N VAL A 743 -9.20 -7.53 0.29
CA VAL A 743 -10.47 -7.59 -0.44
C VAL A 743 -11.44 -6.60 0.18
N THR A 744 -12.18 -5.86 -0.64
CA THR A 744 -13.20 -4.89 -0.21
C THR A 744 -14.53 -5.19 -0.88
N THR A 745 -15.64 -4.92 -0.19
CA THR A 745 -16.98 -4.97 -0.79
C THR A 745 -17.90 -3.91 -0.21
N MET A 746 -18.94 -3.53 -0.94
CA MET A 746 -19.97 -2.58 -0.49
C MET A 746 -21.26 -3.32 -0.16
N VAL A 747 -21.71 -3.22 1.10
CA VAL A 747 -22.93 -3.88 1.61
C VAL A 747 -24.03 -2.84 1.80
N ASP A 748 -25.25 -3.19 1.38
CA ASP A 748 -26.45 -2.34 1.36
C ASP A 748 -26.31 -0.99 0.62
N GLY A 749 -25.18 -0.75 -0.08
CA GLY A 749 -24.79 0.56 -0.58
C GLY A 749 -24.51 1.60 0.50
N ARG A 750 -24.19 1.17 1.74
CA ARG A 750 -23.93 2.05 2.90
C ARG A 750 -22.77 1.60 3.78
N HIS A 751 -22.26 0.38 3.64
CA HIS A 751 -21.19 -0.14 4.47
C HIS A 751 -20.05 -0.69 3.60
N LEU A 752 -18.91 -0.02 3.59
CA LEU A 752 -17.68 -0.54 2.99
C LEU A 752 -17.04 -1.53 3.97
N VAL A 753 -16.83 -2.75 3.54
CA VAL A 753 -16.27 -3.85 4.34
C VAL A 753 -14.93 -4.23 3.77
N VAL A 754 -13.86 -4.08 4.57
CA VAL A 754 -12.47 -4.28 4.15
C VAL A 754 -11.85 -5.42 4.94
N SER A 755 -11.30 -6.43 4.25
CA SER A 755 -10.54 -7.52 4.86
C SER A 755 -9.05 -7.20 4.93
N LEU A 756 -8.41 -7.50 6.06
CA LEU A 756 -6.98 -7.25 6.29
C LEU A 756 -6.13 -8.53 6.14
N SER A 757 -4.81 -8.39 5.96
CA SER A 757 -3.93 -9.55 5.73
C SER A 757 -3.74 -10.47 6.94
N ASN A 758 -4.20 -10.06 8.13
CA ASN A 758 -4.21 -10.83 9.38
C ASN A 758 -5.48 -11.70 9.57
N GLY A 759 -6.52 -11.52 8.73
CA GLY A 759 -7.81 -12.20 8.84
C GLY A 759 -8.90 -11.46 9.63
N THR A 760 -8.72 -10.18 9.97
CA THR A 760 -9.82 -9.33 10.47
C THR A 760 -10.61 -8.69 9.32
N ILE A 761 -11.85 -8.33 9.63
CA ILE A 761 -12.75 -7.51 8.80
C ILE A 761 -12.95 -6.18 9.52
N HIS A 762 -12.79 -5.06 8.83
CA HIS A 762 -13.15 -3.72 9.29
C HIS A 762 -14.39 -3.25 8.53
N VAL A 763 -15.39 -2.73 9.24
CA VAL A 763 -16.64 -2.21 8.64
C VAL A 763 -16.68 -0.70 8.81
N PHE A 764 -16.86 0.02 7.71
CA PHE A 764 -17.01 1.47 7.66
C PHE A 764 -18.38 1.84 7.10
N ARG A 765 -19.18 2.61 7.83
CA ARG A 765 -20.40 3.21 7.28
C ARG A 765 -20.01 4.41 6.41
N VAL A 766 -20.41 4.38 5.15
CA VAL A 766 -20.16 5.47 4.19
C VAL A 766 -21.29 6.48 4.27
N ARG A 767 -20.97 7.73 4.62
CA ARG A 767 -21.91 8.86 4.64
C ARG A 767 -21.79 9.63 3.32
N SER A 768 -22.90 9.79 2.60
CA SER A 768 -22.95 10.71 1.44
C SER A 768 -23.04 12.16 1.91
N PRO A 769 -22.65 13.15 1.09
CA PRO A 769 -22.90 14.56 1.38
C PRO A 769 -24.37 14.88 1.64
N ASP A 770 -25.27 14.20 0.91
CA ASP A 770 -26.72 14.45 0.89
C ASP A 770 -27.48 13.72 2.03
N SER A 771 -26.79 13.33 3.11
CA SER A 771 -27.31 12.51 4.22
C SER A 771 -26.58 12.77 5.52
#